data_AF-A0A8K1CBE6-F1
#
_entry.id   AF-A0A8K1CBE6-F1
#
_cell.length_a   1.000
_cell.length_b   1.000
_cell.length_c   1.000
_cell.angle_alpha   90.00
_cell.angle_beta   90.00
_cell.angle_gamma   90.00
#
_symmetry.space_group_name_H-M   'P 1'
#
loop_
_entity.id
_entity.type
_entity.pdbx_description
1 polymer ?
#
loop_
_entity_poly.entity_id
_entity_poly.type
_entity_poly.pdbx_seq_one_letter_code
_entity_poly.pdbx_strand_id
1 'polypeptide(L)'
;MSEGHDDLEARLRAIREARNRGGAASGTLNTQPPRPASTGALPTQPSLGLEEELEELQSMLSDSTYLPRPTMHETVSTTTTTSVPSAEEDAGVWQDMRPSARSYMEDEPPRVYNRQGSHQRAISVPGAGNAHGEVSYESAFRLIQQAADAERNADPLLAIQLYTDAGDLLVRVGKTENDPLLKQGIKEKAMEIMKRAEELDQWYYSLQESFRQAALPPQLKIQKTQVPRVQESWGRRQPPFANSEEFTHMRYTAVTTKDPYHFTNEGFQLRVDELGRKIRTFITITMYNEEGSELKGTLTGIARNLQYMSEVWGERAWENVAIAVVSDGRTKASASCLDFLTSVGAFDEEIMTVTSVGVDVQMHLFESTIQLVRDDNFEAYYPPIQLIYALKENNGGKLNSHLWFFNAFSEQLLPTYTVLVDVGTIPGPDSVYRLVRTMDRNHQIGGVAGEIAVEQPNYFNPVIAAQHFEYKISNIMDKSLESVFGFISVLPGAFSAYRYEAIRAEKGVGPLPEYFRSLTTSTKELGPFKGNMYLAEDRILCFELLARKGRRWTMHYVKDAIARTDVPETLVDLIKQRRRWLNGSFFAGLFAISNFGRVWKESGHSVPRKCVLTFQFLYLLVQNILSWFLLSNLFLTFYYVLTLVLYKNLHGLLQIVLGIYMALIGGIVIFALGNRPEKRTAAFYSFSFVFFGIVMLMVSGVSIYGLIASVDVTDPRADLSFCKVSNSELSMGVVTAIGLIFAAAFLHGEFTVLLSTLQYFFMLPTFVNILGIYAYSNLHDLSWGTKGLETATGHGPAKAGAGGNLKEIVAQQKRVEAEKQRAAREKEDVDNSFRAFRSSLLLFWLVTNAAWIYAMTDYVSSSCYLQGLSYVVAVFNIIRFVGATVFLIFRIYRRFGGPQSGGDEVSAYQHNLPPEWQTHYAQQRGSMASTHGGHKEQIAIDVQSPVTNYHEQTL
;
A
#
# COMPACT_ATOMS: atom_id res chain seq x y z
N MET A 1 -37.98 11.10 30.97
CA MET A 1 -38.33 10.73 29.58
C MET A 1 -39.40 9.65 29.62
N SER A 2 -40.67 10.04 29.63
CA SER A 2 -41.81 9.11 29.44
C SER A 2 -42.97 9.84 28.75
N GLU A 3 -42.69 10.46 27.60
CA GLU A 3 -43.71 11.07 26.71
C GLU A 3 -43.28 10.89 25.24
N GLY A 4 -42.93 9.65 24.86
CA GLY A 4 -42.48 9.33 23.49
C GLY A 4 -43.17 8.13 22.85
N HIS A 5 -44.12 7.50 23.56
CA HIS A 5 -44.74 6.25 23.09
C HIS A 5 -46.16 6.43 22.52
N ASP A 6 -46.83 7.55 22.79
CA ASP A 6 -48.23 7.77 22.37
C ASP A 6 -48.38 8.51 21.02
N ASP A 7 -47.35 9.19 20.51
CA ASP A 7 -47.41 9.87 19.18
C ASP A 7 -47.13 8.90 18.00
N LEU A 8 -46.45 7.77 18.26
CA LEU A 8 -46.08 6.80 17.23
C LEU A 8 -47.26 5.89 16.84
N GLU A 9 -48.10 5.50 17.80
CA GLU A 9 -49.30 4.70 17.51
C GLU A 9 -50.38 5.51 16.77
N ALA A 10 -50.52 6.80 17.07
CA ALA A 10 -51.46 7.68 16.38
C ALA A 10 -51.09 7.86 14.90
N ARG A 11 -49.80 8.00 14.61
CA ARG A 11 -49.27 8.11 13.24
C ARG A 11 -49.38 6.79 12.45
N LEU A 12 -49.19 5.65 13.10
CA LEU A 12 -49.33 4.33 12.47
C LEU A 12 -50.80 3.93 12.20
N ARG A 13 -51.76 4.42 12.99
CA ARG A 13 -53.21 4.24 12.72
C ARG A 13 -53.69 5.11 11.56
N ALA A 14 -53.26 6.37 11.47
CA ALA A 14 -53.64 7.26 10.37
C ALA A 14 -53.17 6.75 8.99
N ILE A 15 -51.99 6.12 8.94
CA ILE A 15 -51.45 5.51 7.71
C ILE A 15 -52.22 4.24 7.30
N ARG A 16 -52.75 3.47 8.27
CA ARG A 16 -53.59 2.30 8.00
C ARG A 16 -55.01 2.68 7.55
N GLU A 17 -55.54 3.79 8.04
CA GLU A 17 -56.87 4.31 7.66
C GLU A 17 -56.88 4.96 6.27
N ALA A 18 -55.76 5.58 5.84
CA ALA A 18 -55.61 6.11 4.49
C ALA A 18 -55.47 5.01 3.41
N ARG A 19 -54.95 3.83 3.78
CA ARG A 19 -54.83 2.66 2.88
C ARG A 19 -56.16 1.93 2.65
N ASN A 20 -57.18 2.16 3.49
CA ASN A 20 -58.48 1.48 3.46
C ASN A 20 -59.62 2.29 2.82
N ARG A 21 -59.35 3.41 2.13
CA ARG A 21 -60.36 4.20 1.41
C ARG A 21 -59.95 4.48 -0.03
N GLY A 22 -60.20 3.54 -0.93
CA GLY A 22 -60.11 3.77 -2.38
C GLY A 22 -60.14 2.48 -3.20
N GLY A 23 -61.31 1.87 -3.37
CA GLY A 23 -61.54 0.85 -4.39
C GLY A 23 -62.49 -0.28 -3.97
N ALA A 24 -63.80 -0.06 -4.12
CA ALA A 24 -64.83 -1.07 -3.97
C ALA A 24 -65.12 -1.73 -5.34
N ALA A 25 -65.24 -3.07 -5.38
CA ALA A 25 -66.27 -3.82 -6.12
C ALA A 25 -66.07 -5.35 -5.99
N SER A 26 -67.09 -6.05 -5.46
CA SER A 26 -67.64 -7.37 -5.84
C SER A 26 -66.68 -8.56 -6.09
N GLY A 27 -66.81 -9.76 -5.51
CA GLY A 27 -67.84 -10.41 -4.72
C GLY A 27 -67.51 -11.91 -4.54
N THR A 28 -67.77 -12.44 -3.35
CA THR A 28 -68.21 -13.82 -2.98
C THR A 28 -67.71 -15.07 -3.73
N LEU A 29 -67.04 -16.01 -3.04
CA LEU A 29 -67.57 -17.29 -2.48
C LEU A 29 -66.51 -18.41 -2.27
N ASN A 30 -66.61 -19.03 -1.09
CA ASN A 30 -66.04 -20.29 -0.61
C ASN A 30 -65.77 -21.42 -1.63
N THR A 31 -64.68 -22.18 -1.44
CA THR A 31 -64.66 -23.55 -0.83
C THR A 31 -63.26 -24.20 -0.93
N GLN A 32 -62.86 -24.91 0.12
CA GLN A 32 -61.75 -25.89 0.18
C GLN A 32 -62.33 -27.32 -0.04
N PRO A 33 -61.54 -28.41 -0.06
CA PRO A 33 -60.52 -28.90 -1.02
C PRO A 33 -60.94 -30.32 -1.56
N PRO A 34 -60.14 -31.11 -2.34
CA PRO A 34 -59.14 -32.01 -1.73
C PRO A 34 -57.92 -32.41 -2.61
N ARG A 35 -56.89 -33.01 -1.98
CA ARG A 35 -55.85 -33.88 -2.58
C ARG A 35 -56.47 -35.26 -2.96
N PRO A 36 -55.90 -36.17 -3.81
CA PRO A 36 -54.52 -36.69 -3.68
C PRO A 36 -53.83 -37.34 -4.93
N ALA A 37 -52.59 -37.80 -4.67
CA ALA A 37 -51.92 -39.01 -5.17
C ALA A 37 -51.16 -39.03 -6.52
N SER A 38 -49.83 -38.99 -6.35
CA SER A 38 -48.73 -39.72 -7.00
C SER A 38 -49.00 -40.79 -8.07
N THR A 39 -48.15 -40.78 -9.10
CA THR A 39 -47.35 -41.87 -9.75
C THR A 39 -46.73 -41.21 -11.00
N GLY A 40 -45.54 -41.46 -11.53
CA GLY A 40 -44.42 -42.37 -11.29
C GLY A 40 -43.53 -42.24 -12.55
N ALA A 41 -42.20 -42.18 -12.35
CA ALA A 41 -41.08 -42.46 -13.26
C ALA A 41 -41.13 -42.10 -14.77
N LEU A 42 -40.14 -41.32 -15.23
CA LEU A 42 -39.11 -41.72 -16.24
C LEU A 42 -38.07 -40.59 -16.46
N PRO A 43 -36.89 -40.90 -17.05
CA PRO A 43 -35.67 -40.09 -17.06
C PRO A 43 -35.42 -39.30 -18.36
N THR A 44 -34.43 -38.39 -18.29
CA THR A 44 -33.53 -37.86 -19.36
C THR A 44 -34.13 -37.45 -20.71
N GLN A 45 -34.06 -36.14 -21.05
CA GLN A 45 -33.60 -35.56 -22.34
C GLN A 45 -33.72 -33.99 -22.30
N PRO A 46 -33.38 -33.19 -23.35
CA PRO A 46 -32.13 -32.41 -23.44
C PRO A 46 -32.38 -30.88 -23.60
N SER A 47 -31.28 -30.17 -23.86
CA SER A 47 -31.14 -28.77 -24.33
C SER A 47 -32.21 -28.22 -25.29
N LEU A 48 -32.62 -26.97 -25.04
CA LEU A 48 -33.13 -25.94 -25.98
C LEU A 48 -33.43 -24.70 -25.11
N GLY A 49 -33.08 -23.45 -25.41
CA GLY A 49 -32.35 -22.82 -26.50
C GLY A 49 -32.38 -21.34 -26.13
N LEU A 50 -31.24 -20.80 -25.71
CA LEU A 50 -31.04 -19.40 -25.33
C LEU A 50 -30.69 -18.58 -26.58
N GLU A 51 -31.42 -18.83 -27.68
CA GLU A 51 -31.14 -18.30 -29.02
C GLU A 51 -32.18 -17.29 -29.52
N GLU A 52 -33.31 -17.07 -28.83
CA GLU A 52 -34.25 -16.01 -29.21
C GLU A 52 -34.00 -14.65 -28.52
N GLU A 53 -33.27 -14.61 -27.39
CA GLU A 53 -32.91 -13.32 -26.73
C GLU A 53 -31.57 -12.74 -27.20
N LEU A 54 -30.83 -13.45 -28.06
CA LEU A 54 -29.56 -12.94 -28.63
C LEU A 54 -29.71 -12.33 -30.03
N GLU A 55 -30.80 -12.62 -30.75
CA GLU A 55 -31.04 -12.08 -32.10
C GLU A 55 -31.58 -10.64 -32.10
N GLU A 56 -32.27 -10.19 -31.04
CA GLU A 56 -32.72 -8.80 -30.97
C GLU A 56 -31.58 -7.81 -30.65
N LEU A 57 -30.57 -8.24 -29.88
CA LEU A 57 -29.43 -7.39 -29.50
C LEU A 57 -28.32 -7.30 -30.58
N GLN A 58 -28.31 -8.21 -31.56
CA GLN A 58 -27.36 -8.17 -32.68
C GLN A 58 -27.87 -7.40 -33.91
N SER A 59 -29.16 -7.06 -33.98
CA SER A 59 -29.72 -6.28 -35.10
C SER A 59 -29.51 -4.77 -35.01
N MET A 60 -29.02 -4.24 -33.88
CA MET A 60 -28.79 -2.80 -33.70
C MET A 60 -27.33 -2.34 -33.92
N LEU A 61 -26.41 -3.26 -34.26
CA LEU A 61 -24.97 -2.96 -34.36
C LEU A 61 -24.34 -3.21 -35.75
N SER A 62 -25.13 -3.42 -36.80
CA SER A 62 -24.61 -3.59 -38.16
C SER A 62 -25.15 -2.53 -39.11
N ASP A 63 -24.47 -1.39 -39.22
CA ASP A 63 -24.40 -0.64 -40.48
C ASP A 63 -23.24 0.37 -40.48
N SER A 64 -22.11 -0.01 -41.08
CA SER A 64 -21.45 0.76 -42.14
C SER A 64 -20.03 0.26 -42.41
N THR A 65 -19.82 -0.26 -43.61
CA THR A 65 -18.56 -0.30 -44.39
C THR A 65 -18.94 -0.91 -45.76
N TYR A 66 -18.50 -0.50 -46.95
CA TYR A 66 -17.22 0.03 -47.42
C TYR A 66 -17.32 0.39 -48.95
N LEU A 67 -16.33 1.17 -49.46
CA LEU A 67 -15.72 1.22 -50.83
C LEU A 67 -16.37 2.03 -51.98
N PRO A 68 -15.64 2.43 -53.08
CA PRO A 68 -14.21 2.25 -53.45
C PRO A 68 -13.44 3.49 -54.04
N ARG A 69 -12.13 3.29 -54.28
CA ARG A 69 -11.13 4.12 -55.04
C ARG A 69 -11.43 4.19 -56.57
N PRO A 70 -10.93 5.21 -57.32
CA PRO A 70 -9.77 4.97 -58.21
C PRO A 70 -8.82 6.18 -58.46
N THR A 71 -7.77 5.92 -59.24
CA THR A 71 -6.55 6.70 -59.55
C THR A 71 -6.56 7.48 -60.89
N MET A 72 -5.70 8.52 -60.96
CA MET A 72 -4.82 8.96 -62.09
C MET A 72 -5.18 10.13 -63.06
N HIS A 73 -4.14 10.97 -63.26
CA HIS A 73 -3.71 11.85 -64.38
C HIS A 73 -4.19 13.31 -64.57
N GLU A 74 -3.18 14.21 -64.48
CA GLU A 74 -2.82 15.44 -65.22
C GLU A 74 -3.90 16.39 -65.79
N THR A 75 -3.79 17.69 -65.47
CA THR A 75 -3.28 18.71 -66.42
C THR A 75 -3.03 20.08 -65.77
N VAL A 76 -2.00 20.73 -66.29
CA VAL A 76 -1.49 22.07 -65.99
C VAL A 76 -2.36 23.14 -66.67
N SER A 77 -2.65 24.25 -65.97
CA SER A 77 -2.71 25.58 -66.60
C SER A 77 -2.63 26.71 -65.57
N THR A 78 -1.48 27.38 -65.60
CA THR A 78 -1.13 28.72 -65.12
C THR A 78 -2.11 29.81 -65.54
N THR A 79 -2.37 30.80 -64.67
CA THR A 79 -1.99 32.23 -64.90
C THR A 79 -2.26 33.09 -63.65
N THR A 80 -1.17 33.72 -63.14
CA THR A 80 -1.00 35.16 -62.78
C THR A 80 -2.19 35.96 -62.23
N THR A 81 -2.07 36.82 -61.21
CA THR A 81 -0.98 37.75 -60.87
C THR A 81 -1.30 38.48 -59.54
N THR A 82 -0.26 38.74 -58.73
CA THR A 82 -0.01 39.94 -57.86
C THR A 82 -1.10 40.39 -56.87
N SER A 83 -0.87 40.58 -55.56
CA SER A 83 0.22 41.35 -54.92
C SER A 83 0.42 41.02 -53.43
N VAL A 84 1.68 41.07 -52.99
CA VAL A 84 2.27 40.95 -51.62
C VAL A 84 2.62 42.39 -51.12
N PRO A 85 3.09 42.72 -49.88
CA PRO A 85 3.04 42.18 -48.48
C PRO A 85 2.38 43.17 -47.47
N SER A 86 2.12 42.89 -46.19
CA SER A 86 3.02 42.97 -45.00
C SER A 86 2.22 42.51 -43.75
N ALA A 87 2.62 41.47 -43.01
CA ALA A 87 3.58 41.44 -41.89
C ALA A 87 3.07 42.11 -40.59
N GLU A 88 3.16 41.29 -39.52
CA GLU A 88 3.15 41.57 -38.07
C GLU A 88 1.84 41.45 -37.26
N GLU A 89 1.82 40.35 -36.48
CA GLU A 89 1.53 40.24 -35.04
C GLU A 89 0.27 40.91 -34.46
N ASP A 90 -0.68 40.07 -34.01
CA ASP A 90 -0.94 39.93 -32.57
C ASP A 90 -1.93 38.79 -32.29
N ALA A 91 -1.43 37.73 -31.66
CA ALA A 91 -2.25 36.73 -30.97
C ALA A 91 -2.72 37.34 -29.62
N GLY A 92 -3.70 38.23 -29.70
CA GLY A 92 -4.33 38.86 -28.54
C GLY A 92 -5.32 37.92 -27.85
N VAL A 93 -4.86 37.31 -26.75
CA VAL A 93 -5.56 37.12 -25.47
C VAL A 93 -7.10 37.21 -25.54
N TRP A 94 -7.77 36.08 -25.31
CA TRP A 94 -9.21 36.08 -24.98
C TRP A 94 -9.43 36.92 -23.72
N GLN A 95 -9.94 38.15 -23.91
CA GLN A 95 -10.32 39.03 -22.82
C GLN A 95 -11.54 38.44 -22.10
N ASP A 96 -11.39 38.26 -20.80
CA ASP A 96 -12.48 37.98 -19.87
C ASP A 96 -13.51 39.12 -19.94
N MET A 97 -14.64 38.88 -20.62
CA MET A 97 -15.73 39.86 -20.75
C MET A 97 -16.71 39.83 -19.56
N ARG A 98 -16.33 39.27 -18.41
CA ARG A 98 -17.16 39.31 -17.20
C ARG A 98 -17.29 40.75 -16.69
N PRO A 99 -18.50 41.27 -16.43
CA PRO A 99 -18.65 42.44 -15.59
C PRO A 99 -18.17 42.10 -14.18
N SER A 100 -17.16 42.81 -13.67
CA SER A 100 -16.80 42.69 -12.25
C SER A 100 -17.93 43.25 -11.38
N ALA A 101 -18.10 42.74 -10.16
CA ALA A 101 -19.17 43.09 -9.21
C ALA A 101 -19.27 44.60 -8.82
N ARG A 102 -18.43 45.46 -9.40
CA ARG A 102 -18.49 46.92 -9.30
C ARG A 102 -19.34 47.61 -10.38
N SER A 103 -19.81 46.92 -11.42
CA SER A 103 -20.51 47.56 -12.55
C SER A 103 -22.01 47.80 -12.36
N TYR A 104 -22.57 47.55 -11.16
CA TYR A 104 -24.01 47.68 -10.89
C TYR A 104 -24.39 48.86 -9.98
N MET A 105 -23.47 49.80 -9.71
CA MET A 105 -23.71 50.89 -8.75
C MET A 105 -23.33 52.31 -9.20
N GLU A 106 -23.17 52.60 -10.49
CA GLU A 106 -22.96 54.00 -10.92
C GLU A 106 -23.94 54.40 -12.05
N ASP A 107 -24.72 55.44 -11.75
CA ASP A 107 -25.61 56.14 -12.68
C ASP A 107 -24.78 57.00 -13.65
N GLU A 108 -24.66 56.59 -14.92
CA GLU A 108 -24.36 57.51 -16.03
C GLU A 108 -25.12 57.11 -17.32
N PRO A 109 -25.54 58.08 -18.16
CA PRO A 109 -26.37 57.83 -19.33
C PRO A 109 -25.54 57.27 -20.51
N PRO A 110 -26.17 56.50 -21.42
CA PRO A 110 -25.45 55.67 -22.38
C PRO A 110 -24.81 56.48 -23.51
N ARG A 111 -23.50 56.27 -23.74
CA ARG A 111 -22.85 56.59 -25.02
C ARG A 111 -23.13 55.47 -26.02
N VAL A 112 -23.72 55.85 -27.15
CA VAL A 112 -24.03 54.98 -28.30
C VAL A 112 -22.73 54.47 -28.92
N TYR A 113 -22.52 53.15 -28.88
CA TYR A 113 -21.58 52.46 -29.76
C TYR A 113 -22.36 51.48 -30.65
N ASN A 114 -22.36 51.76 -31.95
CA ASN A 114 -22.88 50.88 -32.98
C ASN A 114 -22.01 49.63 -33.09
N ARG A 115 -22.54 48.46 -32.71
CA ARG A 115 -22.00 47.14 -33.12
C ARG A 115 -22.88 46.58 -34.24
N GLN A 116 -22.42 46.70 -35.47
CA GLN A 116 -22.86 45.82 -36.57
C GLN A 116 -21.96 44.59 -36.60
N GLY A 117 -22.57 43.40 -36.61
CA GLY A 117 -21.94 42.17 -37.09
C GLY A 117 -21.68 41.08 -36.05
N SER A 118 -22.70 40.26 -35.74
CA SER A 118 -22.61 38.78 -35.73
C SER A 118 -23.92 38.17 -35.17
N HIS A 119 -24.74 37.63 -36.07
CA HIS A 119 -25.83 36.66 -35.87
C HIS A 119 -26.64 36.68 -34.56
N GLN A 120 -27.54 37.65 -34.40
CA GLN A 120 -28.80 37.42 -33.70
C GLN A 120 -29.71 36.55 -34.59
N ARG A 121 -29.84 35.25 -34.29
CA ARG A 121 -31.06 34.52 -34.66
C ARG A 121 -32.12 34.93 -33.64
N ALA A 122 -32.94 35.91 -34.00
CA ALA A 122 -34.20 36.13 -33.30
C ALA A 122 -35.06 34.87 -33.50
N ILE A 123 -35.19 34.05 -32.46
CA ILE A 123 -36.19 32.97 -32.44
C ILE A 123 -37.53 33.66 -32.23
N SER A 124 -38.29 33.81 -33.31
CA SER A 124 -39.68 34.26 -33.25
C SER A 124 -40.52 33.19 -32.55
N VAL A 125 -40.95 33.46 -31.33
CA VAL A 125 -41.93 32.63 -30.62
C VAL A 125 -43.27 32.73 -31.36
N PRO A 126 -43.87 31.63 -31.85
CA PRO A 126 -45.19 31.67 -32.46
C PRO A 126 -46.22 32.01 -31.39
N GLY A 127 -46.82 33.21 -31.48
CA GLY A 127 -47.87 33.67 -30.56
C GLY A 127 -47.61 35.03 -29.91
N ALA A 128 -46.41 35.61 -30.04
CA ALA A 128 -46.16 36.99 -29.64
C ALA A 128 -46.62 37.95 -30.76
N GLY A 129 -47.94 38.07 -30.92
CA GLY A 129 -48.52 39.19 -31.65
C GLY A 129 -48.11 40.51 -30.99
N ASN A 130 -47.82 41.52 -31.80
CA ASN A 130 -47.53 42.89 -31.41
C ASN A 130 -48.32 43.34 -30.16
N ALA A 131 -47.68 43.34 -29.00
CA ALA A 131 -48.14 44.03 -27.82
C ALA A 131 -47.12 45.12 -27.48
N HIS A 132 -47.22 46.26 -28.15
CA HIS A 132 -47.08 47.50 -27.39
C HIS A 132 -48.24 47.50 -26.39
N GLY A 133 -48.09 46.93 -25.18
CA GLY A 133 -49.27 46.68 -24.36
C GLY A 133 -49.00 46.22 -22.94
N GLU A 134 -49.14 47.17 -22.02
CA GLU A 134 -49.34 47.04 -20.57
C GLU A 134 -48.22 46.40 -19.74
N VAL A 135 -47.46 47.30 -19.08
CA VAL A 135 -46.68 47.00 -17.87
C VAL A 135 -47.67 46.62 -16.78
N SER A 136 -47.99 45.33 -16.68
CA SER A 136 -49.02 44.77 -15.80
C SER A 136 -48.49 43.53 -15.07
N TYR A 137 -49.08 43.22 -13.92
CA TYR A 137 -48.78 41.99 -13.18
C TYR A 137 -49.05 40.75 -14.03
N GLU A 138 -50.13 40.76 -14.81
CA GLU A 138 -50.57 39.60 -15.57
C GLU A 138 -49.57 39.22 -16.68
N SER A 139 -48.93 40.20 -17.31
CA SER A 139 -47.88 39.96 -18.31
C SER A 139 -46.62 39.37 -17.70
N ALA A 140 -46.22 39.82 -16.51
CA ALA A 140 -45.08 39.25 -15.79
C ALA A 140 -45.32 37.80 -15.36
N PHE A 141 -46.50 37.48 -14.83
CA PHE A 141 -46.82 36.10 -14.44
C PHE A 141 -46.97 35.14 -15.62
N ARG A 142 -47.43 35.62 -16.79
CA ARG A 142 -47.43 34.83 -18.02
C ARG A 142 -46.01 34.46 -18.47
N LEU A 143 -45.06 35.40 -18.40
CA LEU A 143 -43.65 35.12 -18.71
C LEU A 143 -43.03 34.11 -17.73
N ILE A 144 -43.34 34.19 -16.44
CA ILE A 144 -42.91 33.20 -15.44
C ILE A 144 -43.44 31.81 -15.78
N GLN A 145 -44.71 31.72 -16.19
CA GLN A 145 -45.31 30.45 -16.57
C GLN A 145 -44.64 29.86 -17.82
N GLN A 146 -44.38 30.70 -18.84
CA GLN A 146 -43.68 30.28 -20.06
C GLN A 146 -42.23 29.87 -19.78
N ALA A 147 -41.54 30.55 -18.86
CA ALA A 147 -40.20 30.18 -18.42
C ALA A 147 -40.18 28.80 -17.75
N ALA A 148 -41.16 28.53 -16.87
CA ALA A 148 -41.30 27.22 -16.23
C ALA A 148 -41.64 26.10 -17.23
N ASP A 149 -42.39 26.40 -18.28
CA ASP A 149 -42.68 25.47 -19.37
C ASP A 149 -41.43 25.22 -20.24
N ALA A 150 -40.65 26.25 -20.55
CA ALA A 150 -39.36 26.11 -21.25
C ALA A 150 -38.36 25.26 -20.43
N GLU A 151 -38.30 25.47 -19.11
CA GLU A 151 -37.45 24.67 -18.22
C GLU A 151 -37.91 23.20 -18.18
N ARG A 152 -39.23 22.94 -18.13
CA ARG A 152 -39.81 21.58 -18.21
C ARG A 152 -39.54 20.89 -19.53
N ASN A 153 -39.47 21.66 -20.62
CA ASN A 153 -39.20 21.16 -21.97
C ASN A 153 -37.69 21.07 -22.29
N ALA A 154 -36.82 21.25 -21.29
CA ALA A 154 -35.36 21.19 -21.42
C ALA A 154 -34.76 22.23 -22.39
N ASP A 155 -35.35 23.43 -22.48
CA ASP A 155 -34.77 24.59 -23.16
C ASP A 155 -34.29 25.63 -22.13
N PRO A 156 -33.09 25.43 -21.54
CA PRO A 156 -32.61 26.26 -20.44
C PRO A 156 -32.29 27.70 -20.88
N LEU A 157 -31.86 27.91 -22.12
CA LEU A 157 -31.53 29.25 -22.63
C LEU A 157 -32.78 30.11 -22.78
N LEU A 158 -33.86 29.53 -23.33
CA LEU A 158 -35.15 30.20 -23.41
C LEU A 158 -35.73 30.46 -22.02
N ALA A 159 -35.61 29.49 -21.10
CA ALA A 159 -36.07 29.65 -19.72
C ALA A 159 -35.33 30.77 -18.97
N ILE A 160 -34.00 30.85 -19.10
CA ILE A 160 -33.18 31.94 -18.51
C ILE A 160 -33.67 33.29 -19.02
N GLN A 161 -33.81 33.44 -20.35
CA GLN A 161 -34.27 34.69 -20.95
C GLN A 161 -35.65 35.10 -20.44
N LEU A 162 -36.62 34.18 -20.45
CA LEU A 162 -37.99 34.45 -20.00
C LEU A 162 -38.07 34.77 -18.50
N TYR A 163 -37.25 34.13 -17.66
CA TYR A 163 -37.14 34.49 -16.24
C TYR A 163 -36.51 35.87 -16.05
N THR A 164 -35.47 36.23 -16.81
CA THR A 164 -34.89 37.58 -16.75
C THR A 164 -35.88 38.65 -17.18
N ASP A 165 -36.60 38.44 -18.28
CA ASP A 165 -37.63 39.36 -18.79
C ASP A 165 -38.79 39.51 -17.80
N ALA A 166 -39.23 38.40 -17.18
CA ALA A 166 -40.24 38.43 -16.12
C ALA A 166 -39.78 39.20 -14.88
N GLY A 167 -38.52 39.00 -14.46
CA GLY A 167 -37.92 39.69 -13.33
C GLY A 167 -37.85 41.20 -13.56
N ASP A 168 -37.36 41.63 -14.73
CA ASP A 168 -37.27 43.06 -15.07
C ASP A 168 -38.65 43.71 -15.15
N LEU A 169 -39.64 43.01 -15.69
CA LEU A 169 -41.01 43.49 -15.74
C LEU A 169 -41.62 43.63 -14.33
N LEU A 170 -41.40 42.66 -13.42
CA LEU A 170 -41.83 42.77 -12.02
C LEU A 170 -41.16 43.95 -11.30
N VAL A 171 -39.88 44.22 -11.55
CA VAL A 171 -39.18 45.39 -10.98
C VAL A 171 -39.80 46.69 -11.48
N ARG A 172 -40.14 46.78 -12.76
CA ARG A 172 -40.79 47.97 -13.35
C ARG A 172 -42.19 48.19 -12.77
N VAL A 173 -43.02 47.16 -12.69
CA VAL A 173 -44.38 47.26 -12.10
C VAL A 173 -44.30 47.60 -10.60
N GLY A 174 -43.36 47.00 -9.86
CA GLY A 174 -43.15 47.27 -8.43
C GLY A 174 -42.69 48.72 -8.14
N LYS A 175 -42.06 49.41 -9.08
CA LYS A 175 -41.71 50.84 -8.93
C LYS A 175 -42.96 51.74 -8.95
N THR A 176 -43.97 51.36 -9.73
CA THR A 176 -45.23 52.11 -9.88
C THR A 176 -46.32 51.71 -8.87
N GLU A 177 -46.08 50.69 -8.04
CA GLU A 177 -47.02 50.23 -7.03
C GLU A 177 -47.05 51.14 -5.79
N ASN A 178 -48.26 51.50 -5.37
CA ASN A 178 -48.53 52.40 -4.26
C ASN A 178 -48.80 51.64 -2.94
N ASP A 179 -49.25 50.38 -3.02
CA ASP A 179 -49.43 49.53 -1.84
C ASP A 179 -48.07 48.99 -1.32
N PRO A 180 -47.64 49.37 -0.10
CA PRO A 180 -46.34 48.95 0.44
C PRO A 180 -46.21 47.43 0.66
N LEU A 181 -47.30 46.72 0.98
CA LEU A 181 -47.27 45.27 1.17
C LEU A 181 -47.12 44.53 -0.16
N LEU A 182 -47.88 44.96 -1.18
CA LEU A 182 -47.76 44.41 -2.53
C LEU A 182 -46.37 44.70 -3.11
N LYS A 183 -45.88 45.94 -2.96
CA LYS A 183 -44.56 46.37 -3.42
C LYS A 183 -43.43 45.52 -2.84
N GLN A 184 -43.52 45.16 -1.56
CA GLN A 184 -42.58 44.24 -0.94
C GLN A 184 -42.67 42.83 -1.55
N GLY A 185 -43.88 42.27 -1.68
CA GLY A 185 -44.09 40.94 -2.26
C GLY A 185 -43.62 40.84 -3.73
N ILE A 186 -43.81 41.89 -4.52
CA ILE A 186 -43.36 41.97 -5.92
C ILE A 186 -41.84 42.02 -5.99
N LYS A 187 -41.21 42.81 -5.12
CA LYS A 187 -39.76 42.91 -5.03
C LYS A 187 -39.14 41.56 -4.64
N GLU A 188 -39.75 40.86 -3.69
CA GLU A 188 -39.34 39.51 -3.29
C GLU A 188 -39.51 38.50 -4.44
N LYS A 189 -40.64 38.55 -5.16
CA LYS A 189 -40.88 37.68 -6.31
C LYS A 189 -39.93 37.95 -7.48
N ALA A 190 -39.63 39.22 -7.76
CA ALA A 190 -38.67 39.60 -8.79
C ALA A 190 -37.26 39.06 -8.47
N MET A 191 -36.82 39.20 -7.21
CA MET A 191 -35.55 38.63 -6.75
C MET A 191 -35.52 37.11 -6.85
N GLU A 192 -36.61 36.43 -6.47
CA GLU A 192 -36.72 34.97 -6.57
C GLU A 192 -36.56 34.48 -8.02
N ILE A 193 -37.23 35.14 -8.96
CA ILE A 193 -37.20 34.78 -10.38
C ILE A 193 -35.84 35.09 -11.01
N MET A 194 -35.24 36.25 -10.70
CA MET A 194 -33.89 36.58 -11.15
C MET A 194 -32.85 35.61 -10.59
N LYS A 195 -32.99 35.22 -9.32
CA LYS A 195 -32.13 34.18 -8.71
C LYS A 195 -32.29 32.84 -9.41
N ARG A 196 -33.51 32.45 -9.81
CA ARG A 196 -33.72 31.22 -10.57
C ARG A 196 -33.05 31.26 -11.94
N ALA A 197 -33.10 32.41 -12.62
CA ALA A 197 -32.38 32.60 -13.88
C ALA A 197 -30.86 32.46 -13.68
N GLU A 198 -30.30 33.05 -12.63
CA GLU A 198 -28.87 32.96 -12.31
C GLU A 198 -28.44 31.52 -11.94
N GLU A 199 -29.23 30.81 -11.15
CA GLU A 199 -28.97 29.40 -10.81
C GLU A 199 -29.01 28.49 -12.05
N LEU A 200 -29.99 28.72 -12.93
CA LEU A 200 -30.14 27.95 -14.17
C LEU A 200 -29.00 28.27 -15.15
N ASP A 201 -28.54 29.52 -15.20
CA ASP A 201 -27.39 29.97 -15.97
C ASP A 201 -26.08 29.34 -15.45
N GLN A 202 -25.83 29.39 -14.14
CA GLN A 202 -24.69 28.73 -13.51
C GLN A 202 -24.70 27.21 -13.74
N TRP A 203 -25.86 26.57 -13.61
CA TRP A 203 -26.01 25.14 -13.91
C TRP A 203 -25.70 24.85 -15.38
N TYR A 204 -26.30 25.60 -16.31
CA TYR A 204 -26.10 25.42 -17.74
C TYR A 204 -24.63 25.61 -18.15
N TYR A 205 -23.97 26.64 -17.63
CA TYR A 205 -22.54 26.85 -17.84
C TYR A 205 -21.69 25.76 -17.19
N SER A 206 -22.01 25.28 -15.99
CA SER A 206 -21.29 24.16 -15.38
C SER A 206 -21.42 22.87 -16.20
N LEU A 207 -22.58 22.66 -16.81
CA LEU A 207 -22.83 21.55 -17.72
C LEU A 207 -22.00 21.72 -18.99
N GLN A 208 -22.04 22.89 -19.63
CA GLN A 208 -21.21 23.21 -20.79
C GLN A 208 -19.72 23.11 -20.49
N GLU A 209 -19.26 23.54 -19.32
CA GLU A 209 -17.88 23.41 -18.84
C GLU A 209 -17.50 21.94 -18.72
N SER A 210 -18.38 21.10 -18.16
CA SER A 210 -18.18 19.65 -18.07
C SER A 210 -18.15 18.97 -19.45
N PHE A 211 -19.01 19.40 -20.38
CA PHE A 211 -19.01 18.93 -21.77
C PHE A 211 -17.80 19.45 -22.55
N ARG A 212 -17.35 20.68 -22.30
CA ARG A 212 -16.15 21.29 -22.88
C ARG A 212 -14.90 20.57 -22.39
N GLN A 213 -14.82 20.27 -21.09
CA GLN A 213 -13.77 19.44 -20.50
C GLN A 213 -13.84 18.00 -21.03
N ALA A 214 -15.03 17.44 -21.26
CA ALA A 214 -15.19 16.14 -21.90
C ALA A 214 -14.77 16.15 -23.39
N ALA A 215 -15.00 17.26 -24.10
CA ALA A 215 -14.73 17.45 -25.52
C ALA A 215 -13.29 17.92 -25.83
N LEU A 216 -12.50 18.29 -24.84
CA LEU A 216 -11.07 18.54 -25.03
C LEU A 216 -10.39 17.24 -25.49
N PRO A 217 -9.53 17.30 -26.53
CA PRO A 217 -8.68 16.17 -26.92
C PRO A 217 -7.94 15.61 -25.70
N PRO A 218 -7.79 14.28 -25.55
CA PRO A 218 -7.10 13.67 -24.40
C PRO A 218 -5.71 14.26 -24.13
N GLN A 219 -5.05 14.73 -25.19
CA GLN A 219 -3.73 15.35 -25.20
C GLN A 219 -3.67 16.70 -24.45
N LEU A 220 -4.80 17.39 -24.24
CA LEU A 220 -4.89 18.70 -23.58
C LEU A 220 -5.28 18.61 -22.09
N LYS A 221 -5.47 17.39 -21.55
CA LYS A 221 -5.77 17.16 -20.12
C LYS A 221 -4.54 16.86 -19.26
N ILE A 222 -3.42 16.54 -19.92
CA ILE A 222 -2.19 16.14 -19.25
C ILE A 222 -1.20 17.28 -19.36
N GLN A 223 -0.93 17.95 -18.24
CA GLN A 223 0.09 19.00 -18.22
C GLN A 223 1.47 18.35 -18.09
N LYS A 224 2.23 18.38 -19.19
CA LYS A 224 3.62 17.92 -19.27
C LYS A 224 4.53 19.10 -19.59
N THR A 225 5.64 19.20 -18.86
CA THR A 225 6.66 20.22 -19.07
C THR A 225 8.04 19.56 -19.07
N GLN A 226 8.94 20.00 -19.93
CA GLN A 226 10.33 19.54 -19.95
C GLN A 226 11.27 20.72 -19.71
N VAL A 227 12.27 20.53 -18.85
CA VAL A 227 13.23 21.59 -18.48
C VAL A 227 14.64 21.00 -18.37
N PRO A 228 15.69 21.70 -18.83
CA PRO A 228 17.07 21.19 -18.89
C PRO A 228 17.78 21.05 -17.53
N ARG A 229 17.09 20.58 -16.49
CA ARG A 229 17.63 20.48 -15.12
C ARG A 229 18.75 19.47 -14.95
N VAL A 230 18.74 18.38 -15.71
CA VAL A 230 19.81 17.37 -15.61
C VAL A 230 21.11 17.95 -16.15
N GLN A 231 21.05 18.74 -17.23
CA GLN A 231 22.21 19.43 -17.78
C GLN A 231 22.82 20.45 -16.80
N GLU A 232 21.97 21.19 -16.07
CA GLU A 232 22.43 22.14 -15.03
C GLU A 232 23.15 21.43 -13.87
N SER A 233 22.74 20.20 -13.53
CA SER A 233 23.34 19.41 -12.46
C SER A 233 24.78 18.97 -12.73
N TRP A 234 25.22 18.98 -13.99
CA TRP A 234 26.58 18.57 -14.38
C TRP A 234 27.67 19.56 -13.92
N GLY A 235 27.28 20.79 -13.54
CA GLY A 235 28.23 21.83 -13.16
C GLY A 235 29.19 22.15 -14.31
N ARG A 236 30.50 21.95 -14.09
CA ARG A 236 31.56 22.26 -15.08
C ARG A 236 32.03 21.06 -15.92
N ARG A 237 31.53 19.84 -15.68
CA ARG A 237 31.99 18.62 -16.37
C ARG A 237 30.82 17.78 -16.88
N GLN A 238 30.84 17.50 -18.17
CA GLN A 238 29.82 16.71 -18.85
C GLN A 238 30.04 15.21 -18.57
N PRO A 239 29.00 14.46 -18.17
CA PRO A 239 29.10 13.02 -17.94
C PRO A 239 29.20 12.24 -19.27
N PRO A 240 29.60 10.95 -19.23
CA PRO A 240 29.80 10.14 -20.43
C PRO A 240 28.56 10.06 -21.33
N PHE A 241 27.38 9.93 -20.74
CA PHE A 241 26.11 9.96 -21.47
C PHE A 241 25.48 11.35 -21.37
N ALA A 242 25.46 12.10 -22.47
CA ALA A 242 24.99 13.49 -22.44
C ALA A 242 24.27 13.95 -23.71
N ASN A 243 24.22 13.11 -24.75
CA ASN A 243 23.84 13.56 -26.10
C ASN A 243 22.32 13.49 -26.40
N SER A 244 21.52 12.85 -25.54
CA SER A 244 20.07 12.72 -25.73
C SER A 244 19.28 13.52 -24.70
N GLU A 245 18.02 13.80 -25.02
CA GLU A 245 17.11 14.59 -24.18
C GLU A 245 16.89 13.97 -22.79
N GLU A 246 17.08 12.66 -22.61
CA GLU A 246 16.95 12.00 -21.31
C GLU A 246 18.05 12.32 -20.32
N PHE A 247 19.23 12.68 -20.83
CA PHE A 247 20.36 13.09 -20.01
C PHE A 247 20.41 14.59 -19.79
N THR A 248 19.66 15.38 -20.57
CA THR A 248 19.67 16.85 -20.47
C THR A 248 18.42 17.39 -19.79
N HIS A 249 17.25 16.84 -20.10
CA HIS A 249 15.96 17.36 -19.64
C HIS A 249 15.30 16.46 -18.61
N MET A 250 14.77 17.08 -17.56
CA MET A 250 13.83 16.47 -16.62
C MET A 250 12.42 16.73 -17.13
N ARG A 251 11.59 15.69 -17.12
CA ARG A 251 10.18 15.77 -17.51
C ARG A 251 9.30 15.80 -16.27
N TYR A 252 8.46 16.82 -16.16
CA TYR A 252 7.42 16.92 -15.15
C TYR A 252 6.05 16.59 -15.74
N THR A 253 5.24 15.79 -15.02
CA THR A 253 3.84 15.51 -15.34
C THR A 253 2.97 15.66 -14.08
N ALA A 254 1.94 16.50 -14.16
CA ALA A 254 0.92 16.62 -13.11
C ALA A 254 -0.16 15.53 -13.29
N VAL A 255 -0.15 14.52 -12.43
CA VAL A 255 -1.09 13.39 -12.50
C VAL A 255 -2.36 13.71 -11.72
N THR A 256 -3.50 13.68 -12.40
CA THR A 256 -4.83 13.99 -11.84
C THR A 256 -5.66 12.76 -11.49
N THR A 257 -5.23 11.58 -11.94
CA THR A 257 -5.91 10.31 -11.68
C THR A 257 -6.02 10.05 -10.18
N LYS A 258 -7.25 9.85 -9.68
CA LYS A 258 -7.50 9.49 -8.27
C LYS A 258 -7.26 8.03 -7.96
N ASP A 259 -7.43 7.17 -8.97
CA ASP A 259 -7.26 5.74 -8.84
C ASP A 259 -6.10 5.21 -9.72
N PRO A 260 -5.00 4.72 -9.14
CA PRO A 260 -3.82 4.25 -9.88
C PRO A 260 -4.12 3.26 -11.02
N TYR A 261 -5.19 2.47 -10.92
CA TYR A 261 -5.61 1.52 -11.98
C TYR A 261 -5.95 2.21 -13.30
N HIS A 262 -6.36 3.48 -13.27
CA HIS A 262 -6.76 4.23 -14.47
C HIS A 262 -5.61 5.03 -15.08
N PHE A 263 -4.41 5.02 -14.50
CA PHE A 263 -3.26 5.83 -14.94
C PHE A 263 -3.00 5.76 -16.46
N THR A 264 -2.80 4.55 -17.00
CA THR A 264 -2.57 4.35 -18.44
C THR A 264 -3.82 4.69 -19.27
N ASN A 265 -5.01 4.32 -18.78
CA ASN A 265 -6.27 4.48 -19.50
C ASN A 265 -6.70 5.96 -19.62
N GLU A 266 -6.30 6.80 -18.67
CA GLU A 266 -6.50 8.24 -18.69
C GLU A 266 -5.42 8.99 -19.51
N GLY A 267 -4.47 8.25 -20.11
CA GLY A 267 -3.48 8.76 -21.05
C GLY A 267 -2.12 9.13 -20.44
N PHE A 268 -1.91 8.91 -19.14
CA PHE A 268 -0.60 9.13 -18.52
C PHE A 268 0.39 8.05 -18.99
N GLN A 269 1.57 8.48 -19.43
CA GLN A 269 2.58 7.61 -20.00
C GLN A 269 3.96 7.94 -19.45
N LEU A 270 4.65 6.94 -18.89
CA LEU A 270 6.02 7.04 -18.38
C LEU A 270 7.03 7.18 -19.53
N ARG A 271 8.14 7.87 -19.26
CA ARG A 271 9.15 8.23 -20.25
C ARG A 271 9.84 6.98 -20.78
N VAL A 272 10.07 6.04 -19.87
CA VAL A 272 10.66 4.73 -20.17
C VAL A 272 9.80 3.95 -21.17
N ASP A 273 8.47 4.02 -21.02
CA ASP A 273 7.52 3.39 -21.96
C ASP A 273 7.52 4.11 -23.32
N GLU A 274 7.52 5.45 -23.31
CA GLU A 274 7.58 6.28 -24.52
C GLU A 274 8.88 6.06 -25.33
N LEU A 275 10.00 5.82 -24.64
CA LEU A 275 11.28 5.43 -25.26
C LEU A 275 11.29 3.99 -25.80
N GLY A 276 10.20 3.23 -25.61
CA GLY A 276 10.09 1.83 -26.05
C GLY A 276 11.02 0.87 -25.29
N ARG A 277 11.50 1.24 -24.10
CA ARG A 277 12.44 0.41 -23.31
C ARG A 277 11.72 -0.75 -22.65
N LYS A 278 12.29 -1.94 -22.80
CA LYS A 278 11.76 -3.16 -22.17
C LYS A 278 12.39 -3.33 -20.79
N ILE A 279 11.63 -3.01 -19.75
CA ILE A 279 12.10 -3.12 -18.38
C ILE A 279 12.08 -4.57 -17.92
N ARG A 280 13.25 -5.07 -17.55
CA ARG A 280 13.41 -6.39 -16.94
C ARG A 280 13.26 -6.30 -15.43
N THR A 281 13.92 -5.34 -14.80
CA THR A 281 13.91 -5.14 -13.35
C THR A 281 13.38 -3.75 -13.04
N PHE A 282 12.30 -3.66 -12.26
CA PHE A 282 11.75 -2.39 -11.81
C PHE A 282 11.88 -2.29 -10.30
N ILE A 283 12.64 -1.32 -9.83
CA ILE A 283 12.95 -1.13 -8.41
C ILE A 283 12.06 -0.01 -7.87
N THR A 284 11.32 -0.26 -6.80
CA THR A 284 10.64 0.80 -6.04
C THR A 284 11.43 1.13 -4.79
N ILE A 285 11.52 2.43 -4.51
CA ILE A 285 12.07 2.99 -3.28
C ILE A 285 10.93 3.74 -2.60
N THR A 286 10.41 3.24 -1.49
CA THR A 286 9.38 3.94 -0.73
C THR A 286 9.99 4.92 0.27
N MET A 287 9.44 6.13 0.30
CA MET A 287 9.93 7.25 1.11
C MET A 287 8.76 8.03 1.71
N TYR A 288 8.96 8.60 2.90
CA TYR A 288 8.03 9.46 3.61
C TYR A 288 8.66 10.78 4.03
N ASN A 289 9.64 10.76 4.95
CA ASN A 289 10.26 11.96 5.52
C ASN A 289 11.75 11.80 5.85
N GLU A 290 12.40 10.85 5.20
CA GLU A 290 13.81 10.52 5.35
C GLU A 290 14.70 11.61 4.72
N GLU A 291 15.92 11.73 5.22
CA GLU A 291 16.86 12.79 4.83
C GLU A 291 17.53 12.49 3.48
N GLY A 292 18.01 13.52 2.79
CA GLY A 292 18.67 13.37 1.48
C GLY A 292 19.91 12.46 1.51
N SER A 293 20.60 12.35 2.64
CA SER A 293 21.71 11.42 2.83
C SER A 293 21.28 9.95 2.73
N GLU A 294 20.09 9.62 3.23
CA GLU A 294 19.55 8.25 3.22
C GLU A 294 19.17 7.84 1.79
N LEU A 295 18.48 8.72 1.06
CA LEU A 295 18.16 8.49 -0.35
C LEU A 295 19.43 8.41 -1.22
N LYS A 296 20.40 9.29 -0.99
CA LYS A 296 21.71 9.23 -1.67
C LYS A 296 22.41 7.89 -1.41
N GLY A 297 22.40 7.40 -0.16
CA GLY A 297 22.95 6.10 0.20
C GLY A 297 22.29 4.95 -0.55
N THR A 298 20.95 4.89 -0.55
CA THR A 298 20.16 3.88 -1.26
C THR A 298 20.43 3.90 -2.77
N LEU A 299 20.36 5.08 -3.41
CA LEU A 299 20.61 5.22 -4.85
C LEU A 299 22.06 4.86 -5.21
N THR A 300 23.04 5.19 -4.38
CA THR A 300 24.43 4.79 -4.59
C THR A 300 24.60 3.27 -4.50
N GLY A 301 23.92 2.60 -3.57
CA GLY A 301 23.88 1.14 -3.50
C GLY A 301 23.30 0.50 -4.76
N ILE A 302 22.23 1.08 -5.31
CA ILE A 302 21.63 0.64 -6.58
C ILE A 302 22.55 0.94 -7.77
N ALA A 303 23.23 2.10 -7.80
CA ALA A 303 24.18 2.46 -8.85
C ALA A 303 25.33 1.44 -8.97
N ARG A 304 25.84 0.94 -7.83
CA ARG A 304 26.82 -0.15 -7.80
C ARG A 304 26.28 -1.46 -8.37
N ASN A 305 24.99 -1.76 -8.14
CA ASN A 305 24.33 -2.91 -8.77
C ASN A 305 24.21 -2.76 -10.28
N LEU A 306 23.88 -1.56 -10.77
CA LEU A 306 23.86 -1.29 -12.21
C LEU A 306 25.24 -1.45 -12.82
N GLN A 307 26.30 -1.00 -12.13
CA GLN A 307 27.68 -1.24 -12.56
C GLN A 307 27.98 -2.73 -12.71
N TYR A 308 27.67 -3.53 -11.68
CA TYR A 308 27.86 -4.98 -11.74
C TYR A 308 27.02 -5.64 -12.84
N MET A 309 25.77 -5.20 -13.02
CA MET A 309 24.91 -5.67 -14.11
C MET A 309 25.47 -5.30 -15.49
N SER A 310 26.03 -4.11 -15.66
CA SER A 310 26.68 -3.68 -16.91
C SER A 310 27.95 -4.48 -17.20
N GLU A 311 28.72 -4.86 -16.18
CA GLU A 311 29.88 -5.75 -16.33
C GLU A 311 29.47 -7.16 -16.79
N VAL A 312 28.33 -7.67 -16.31
CA VAL A 312 27.89 -9.06 -16.59
C VAL A 312 27.00 -9.17 -17.84
N TRP A 313 26.13 -8.18 -18.09
CA TRP A 313 25.13 -8.19 -19.16
C TRP A 313 25.44 -7.19 -20.29
N GLY A 314 26.56 -6.48 -20.21
CA GLY A 314 27.01 -5.49 -21.19
C GLY A 314 26.66 -4.05 -20.80
N GLU A 315 27.38 -3.08 -21.38
CA GLU A 315 27.34 -1.68 -20.94
C GLU A 315 25.94 -1.07 -20.88
N ARG A 316 25.04 -1.46 -21.80
CA ARG A 316 23.65 -0.98 -21.89
C ARG A 316 22.66 -1.71 -20.97
N ALA A 317 23.11 -2.56 -20.05
CA ALA A 317 22.23 -3.30 -19.15
C ALA A 317 21.30 -2.39 -18.31
N TRP A 318 21.75 -1.17 -18.01
CA TRP A 318 20.99 -0.16 -17.29
C TRP A 318 19.67 0.24 -18.00
N GLU A 319 19.58 0.10 -19.32
CA GLU A 319 18.36 0.42 -20.08
C GLU A 319 17.20 -0.53 -19.74
N ASN A 320 17.52 -1.73 -19.23
CA ASN A 320 16.54 -2.74 -18.81
C ASN A 320 16.16 -2.60 -17.33
N VAL A 321 16.65 -1.56 -16.63
CA VAL A 321 16.38 -1.32 -15.21
C VAL A 321 15.79 0.07 -15.03
N ALA A 322 14.60 0.15 -14.43
CA ALA A 322 13.97 1.39 -14.03
C ALA A 322 13.90 1.50 -12.50
N ILE A 323 13.90 2.71 -11.97
CA ILE A 323 13.83 2.98 -10.53
C ILE A 323 12.73 4.01 -10.28
N ALA A 324 11.76 3.66 -9.44
CA ALA A 324 10.69 4.54 -8.99
C ALA A 324 10.90 4.91 -7.52
N VAL A 325 11.16 6.17 -7.22
CA VAL A 325 11.15 6.71 -5.85
C VAL A 325 9.76 7.27 -5.59
N VAL A 326 8.99 6.66 -4.69
CA VAL A 326 7.62 7.08 -4.38
C VAL A 326 7.57 7.72 -3.00
N SER A 327 7.47 9.06 -2.99
CA SER A 327 7.42 9.90 -1.79
C SER A 327 5.98 10.14 -1.33
N ASP A 328 5.71 9.85 -0.06
CA ASP A 328 4.36 9.80 0.52
C ASP A 328 3.91 11.12 1.16
N GLY A 329 3.53 12.06 0.30
CA GLY A 329 2.93 13.33 0.67
C GLY A 329 3.90 14.51 0.52
N ARG A 330 3.53 15.48 -0.31
CA ARG A 330 4.36 16.64 -0.67
C ARG A 330 4.82 17.44 0.54
N THR A 331 3.91 17.67 1.50
CA THR A 331 4.20 18.44 2.73
C THR A 331 5.01 17.67 3.77
N LYS A 332 5.25 16.37 3.56
CA LYS A 332 5.97 15.49 4.49
C LYS A 332 7.39 15.19 4.04
N ALA A 333 7.69 15.34 2.76
CA ALA A 333 9.03 15.17 2.21
C ALA A 333 10.05 16.08 2.91
N SER A 334 11.22 15.54 3.26
CA SER A 334 12.29 16.34 3.87
C SER A 334 12.85 17.35 2.87
N ALA A 335 13.08 18.58 3.33
CA ALA A 335 13.73 19.62 2.52
C ALA A 335 15.11 19.17 2.03
N SER A 336 15.91 18.51 2.88
CA SER A 336 17.24 18.01 2.50
C SER A 336 17.18 16.96 1.39
N CYS A 337 16.09 16.18 1.35
CA CYS A 337 15.86 15.19 0.31
C CYS A 337 15.46 15.84 -1.01
N LEU A 338 14.59 16.85 -0.98
CA LEU A 338 14.24 17.63 -2.17
C LEU A 338 15.46 18.38 -2.71
N ASP A 339 16.30 18.95 -1.85
CA ASP A 339 17.56 19.59 -2.22
C ASP A 339 18.50 18.61 -2.94
N PHE A 340 18.64 17.39 -2.41
CA PHE A 340 19.42 16.35 -3.07
C PHE A 340 18.85 15.97 -4.44
N LEU A 341 17.54 15.77 -4.57
CA LEU A 341 16.89 15.47 -5.86
C LEU A 341 17.05 16.61 -6.87
N THR A 342 16.95 17.86 -6.43
CA THR A 342 17.25 19.05 -7.26
C THR A 342 18.71 19.02 -7.72
N SER A 343 19.65 18.71 -6.82
CA SER A 343 21.09 18.67 -7.12
C SER A 343 21.49 17.65 -8.18
N VAL A 344 20.68 16.60 -8.39
CA VAL A 344 20.90 15.58 -9.44
C VAL A 344 19.97 15.77 -10.65
N GLY A 345 19.20 16.86 -10.72
CA GLY A 345 18.28 17.16 -11.81
C GLY A 345 17.03 16.27 -11.85
N ALA A 346 16.59 15.76 -10.71
CA ALA A 346 15.42 14.88 -10.58
C ALA A 346 14.20 15.55 -9.92
N PHE A 347 14.30 16.82 -9.53
CA PHE A 347 13.21 17.59 -8.92
C PHE A 347 13.34 19.08 -9.25
N ASP A 348 12.19 19.77 -9.33
CA ASP A 348 12.08 21.21 -9.50
C ASP A 348 10.76 21.71 -8.90
N GLU A 349 10.85 22.55 -7.87
CA GLU A 349 9.68 23.09 -7.17
C GLU A 349 8.96 24.18 -7.98
N GLU A 350 9.66 24.97 -8.77
CA GLU A 350 9.08 26.08 -9.54
C GLU A 350 8.19 25.54 -10.67
N ILE A 351 8.69 24.56 -11.43
CA ILE A 351 7.91 23.90 -12.50
C ILE A 351 6.70 23.21 -11.91
N MET A 352 6.90 22.48 -10.81
CA MET A 352 5.82 21.81 -10.12
C MET A 352 4.73 22.80 -9.72
N THR A 353 5.13 23.92 -9.11
CA THR A 353 4.19 24.97 -8.68
C THR A 353 3.46 25.56 -9.88
N VAL A 354 4.16 26.03 -10.90
CA VAL A 354 3.57 26.70 -12.08
C VAL A 354 2.64 25.76 -12.87
N THR A 355 3.06 24.51 -13.07
CA THR A 355 2.31 23.52 -13.86
C THR A 355 1.23 22.80 -13.04
N SER A 356 1.20 22.93 -11.71
CA SER A 356 0.11 22.36 -10.89
C SER A 356 -1.02 23.35 -10.62
N VAL A 357 -0.84 24.64 -10.92
CA VAL A 357 -1.86 25.66 -10.65
C VAL A 357 -3.17 25.34 -11.40
N GLY A 358 -4.27 25.28 -10.65
CA GLY A 358 -5.60 25.03 -11.20
C GLY A 358 -5.89 23.57 -11.56
N VAL A 359 -5.01 22.64 -11.18
CA VAL A 359 -5.12 21.20 -11.45
C VAL A 359 -5.33 20.44 -10.14
N ASP A 360 -6.29 19.50 -10.09
CA ASP A 360 -6.51 18.61 -8.93
C ASP A 360 -5.46 17.47 -8.92
N VAL A 361 -4.20 17.84 -8.66
CA VAL A 361 -3.06 16.93 -8.71
C VAL A 361 -3.13 15.92 -7.56
N GLN A 362 -3.02 14.65 -7.91
CA GLN A 362 -2.88 13.54 -6.96
C GLN A 362 -1.42 13.12 -6.79
N MET A 363 -0.61 13.27 -7.84
CA MET A 363 0.80 12.92 -7.84
C MET A 363 1.59 13.77 -8.84
N HIS A 364 2.77 14.19 -8.42
CA HIS A 364 3.76 14.90 -9.22
C HIS A 364 4.81 13.91 -9.71
N LEU A 365 4.90 13.69 -11.01
CA LEU A 365 5.90 12.81 -11.62
C LEU A 365 7.04 13.63 -12.21
N PHE A 366 8.27 13.33 -11.78
CA PHE A 366 9.51 13.88 -12.32
C PHE A 366 10.34 12.73 -12.89
N GLU A 367 10.75 12.82 -14.15
CA GLU A 367 11.41 11.74 -14.86
C GLU A 367 12.69 12.21 -15.54
N SER A 368 13.81 11.63 -15.15
CA SER A 368 15.14 11.95 -15.69
C SER A 368 16.05 10.72 -15.69
N THR A 369 17.03 10.70 -16.59
CA THR A 369 18.10 9.70 -16.57
C THR A 369 19.34 10.34 -15.96
N ILE A 370 19.63 10.04 -14.69
CA ILE A 370 20.71 10.67 -13.92
C ILE A 370 21.98 9.81 -13.93
N GLN A 371 23.14 10.43 -13.72
CA GLN A 371 24.42 9.73 -13.55
C GLN A 371 25.09 10.20 -12.26
N LEU A 372 25.23 9.28 -11.30
CA LEU A 372 25.87 9.57 -10.02
C LEU A 372 27.39 9.53 -10.17
N VAL A 373 28.05 10.48 -9.51
CA VAL A 373 29.51 10.57 -9.45
C VAL A 373 30.05 9.52 -8.49
N ARG A 374 31.13 8.84 -8.87
CA ARG A 374 31.76 7.75 -8.09
C ARG A 374 32.89 8.24 -7.19
N ASP A 375 33.60 9.30 -7.58
CA ASP A 375 34.73 9.86 -6.86
C ASP A 375 34.55 11.35 -6.56
N ASP A 376 35.18 11.82 -5.47
CA ASP A 376 35.13 13.24 -5.10
C ASP A 376 35.87 14.14 -6.13
N ASN A 377 36.65 13.53 -7.02
CA ASN A 377 37.38 14.20 -8.10
C ASN A 377 36.55 14.38 -9.39
N PHE A 378 35.32 13.85 -9.45
CA PHE A 378 34.41 13.94 -10.60
C PHE A 378 35.04 13.41 -11.90
N GLU A 379 35.77 12.31 -11.84
CA GLU A 379 36.42 11.66 -12.99
C GLU A 379 35.73 10.36 -13.38
N ALA A 380 35.03 9.70 -12.43
CA ALA A 380 34.31 8.46 -12.68
C ALA A 380 32.81 8.62 -12.39
N TYR A 381 31.97 8.06 -13.27
CA TYR A 381 30.52 8.01 -13.10
C TYR A 381 30.05 6.56 -13.01
N TYR A 382 28.98 6.33 -12.24
CA TYR A 382 28.23 5.08 -12.32
C TYR A 382 27.41 5.01 -13.62
N PRO A 383 26.96 3.82 -14.06
CA PRO A 383 26.03 3.72 -15.17
C PRO A 383 24.76 4.54 -14.94
N PRO A 384 24.10 5.00 -16.01
CA PRO A 384 22.91 5.82 -15.88
C PRO A 384 21.75 5.14 -15.14
N ILE A 385 21.00 5.95 -14.39
CA ILE A 385 19.84 5.55 -13.61
C ILE A 385 18.59 6.18 -14.26
N GLN A 386 17.70 5.35 -14.78
CA GLN A 386 16.37 5.77 -15.23
C GLN A 386 15.48 6.00 -14.01
N LEU A 387 15.38 7.25 -13.57
CA LEU A 387 14.71 7.63 -12.33
C LEU A 387 13.32 8.20 -12.60
N ILE A 388 12.32 7.64 -11.93
CA ILE A 388 10.95 8.14 -11.83
C ILE A 388 10.77 8.60 -10.38
N TYR A 389 10.80 9.90 -10.13
CA TYR A 389 10.46 10.45 -8.83
C TYR A 389 8.98 10.81 -8.79
N ALA A 390 8.22 10.08 -7.97
CA ALA A 390 6.78 10.21 -7.81
C ALA A 390 6.47 10.81 -6.43
N LEU A 391 6.12 12.08 -6.39
CA LEU A 391 5.76 12.81 -5.17
C LEU A 391 4.25 12.91 -5.06
N LYS A 392 3.64 12.16 -4.14
CA LYS A 392 2.19 12.19 -3.94
C LYS A 392 1.77 13.52 -3.32
N GLU A 393 0.63 14.08 -3.73
CA GLU A 393 0.14 15.33 -3.13
C GLU A 393 -0.26 15.10 -1.67
N ASN A 394 -0.99 14.01 -1.43
CA ASN A 394 -1.48 13.62 -0.11
C ASN A 394 -0.75 12.38 0.43
N ASN A 395 -0.61 12.31 1.76
CA ASN A 395 -0.12 11.12 2.44
C ASN A 395 -1.20 10.02 2.44
N GLY A 396 -0.89 8.89 1.81
CA GLY A 396 -1.72 7.69 1.75
C GLY A 396 -1.12 6.46 2.42
N GLY A 397 0.09 6.58 3.00
CA GLY A 397 0.85 5.47 3.56
C GLY A 397 1.70 4.71 2.54
N LYS A 398 2.66 3.92 3.06
CA LYS A 398 3.56 3.05 2.27
C LYS A 398 2.80 2.11 1.34
N LEU A 399 1.72 1.48 1.83
CA LEU A 399 0.93 0.55 1.03
C LEU A 399 0.27 1.23 -0.18
N ASN A 400 -0.16 2.49 -0.04
CA ASN A 400 -0.67 3.27 -1.17
C ASN A 400 0.45 3.67 -2.14
N SER A 401 1.67 3.92 -1.67
CA SER A 401 2.83 4.10 -2.55
C SER A 401 3.12 2.84 -3.38
N HIS A 402 3.01 1.66 -2.77
CA HIS A 402 3.07 0.38 -3.50
C HIS A 402 1.91 0.23 -4.49
N LEU A 403 0.71 0.71 -4.18
CA LEU A 403 -0.43 0.69 -5.11
C LEU A 403 -0.11 1.46 -6.39
N TRP A 404 0.45 2.68 -6.28
CA TRP A 404 0.94 3.44 -7.44
C TRP A 404 2.00 2.67 -8.22
N PHE A 405 3.01 2.12 -7.52
CA PHE A 405 4.08 1.38 -8.17
C PHE A 405 3.58 0.13 -8.92
N PHE A 406 2.72 -0.68 -8.31
CA PHE A 406 2.29 -1.95 -8.86
C PHE A 406 1.14 -1.84 -9.86
N ASN A 407 0.16 -0.96 -9.60
CA ASN A 407 -1.09 -0.91 -10.37
C ASN A 407 -1.13 0.24 -11.39
N ALA A 408 -0.25 1.24 -11.27
CA ALA A 408 -0.04 2.22 -12.33
C ALA A 408 1.23 1.89 -13.13
N PHE A 409 2.40 2.01 -12.49
CA PHE A 409 3.67 2.00 -13.23
C PHE A 409 4.06 0.60 -13.73
N SER A 410 3.93 -0.43 -12.89
CA SER A 410 4.29 -1.79 -13.28
C SER A 410 3.28 -2.40 -14.26
N GLU A 411 2.00 -2.00 -14.20
CA GLU A 411 1.01 -2.42 -15.20
C GLU A 411 1.32 -1.80 -16.57
N GLN A 412 1.89 -0.60 -16.63
CA GLN A 412 2.32 0.02 -17.89
C GLN A 412 3.62 -0.62 -18.42
N LEU A 413 4.63 -0.79 -17.56
CA LEU A 413 5.96 -1.26 -17.99
C LEU A 413 6.08 -2.79 -18.11
N LEU A 414 5.16 -3.54 -17.50
CA LEU A 414 5.15 -5.01 -17.42
C LEU A 414 6.53 -5.60 -17.12
N PRO A 415 7.18 -5.22 -16.00
CA PRO A 415 8.52 -5.69 -15.69
C PRO A 415 8.52 -7.20 -15.41
N THR A 416 9.66 -7.85 -15.62
CA THR A 416 9.80 -9.28 -15.26
C THR A 416 9.91 -9.46 -13.75
N TYR A 417 10.72 -8.59 -13.14
CA TYR A 417 10.99 -8.59 -11.72
C TYR A 417 10.70 -7.21 -11.14
N THR A 418 10.03 -7.19 -10.00
CA THR A 418 9.91 -6.01 -9.15
C THR A 418 10.80 -6.17 -7.93
N VAL A 419 11.46 -5.11 -7.50
CA VAL A 419 12.32 -5.10 -6.31
C VAL A 419 11.81 -4.02 -5.37
N LEU A 420 11.53 -4.38 -4.12
CA LEU A 420 11.10 -3.47 -3.07
C LEU A 420 12.30 -3.07 -2.22
N VAL A 421 12.53 -1.76 -2.09
CA VAL A 421 13.58 -1.18 -1.26
C VAL A 421 12.99 -0.07 -0.39
N ASP A 422 13.33 -0.04 0.89
CA ASP A 422 13.04 1.13 1.73
C ASP A 422 14.16 2.15 1.59
N VAL A 423 13.83 3.44 1.59
CA VAL A 423 14.86 4.49 1.69
C VAL A 423 15.65 4.32 3.00
N GLY A 424 16.96 4.58 2.97
CA GLY A 424 17.87 4.26 4.07
C GLY A 424 18.40 2.82 4.03
N THR A 425 17.75 1.91 3.28
CA THR A 425 18.33 0.59 2.99
C THR A 425 19.34 0.71 1.84
N ILE A 426 20.57 0.23 2.06
CA ILE A 426 21.69 0.30 1.12
C ILE A 426 22.03 -1.12 0.63
N PRO A 427 21.61 -1.50 -0.60
CA PRO A 427 22.01 -2.77 -1.19
C PRO A 427 23.53 -2.87 -1.37
N GLY A 428 24.09 -4.04 -1.11
CA GLY A 428 25.48 -4.38 -1.47
C GLY A 428 25.69 -4.37 -2.99
N PRO A 429 26.94 -4.30 -3.47
CA PRO A 429 27.27 -3.99 -4.87
C PRO A 429 26.66 -4.90 -5.94
N ASP A 430 26.33 -6.16 -5.62
CA ASP A 430 25.72 -7.11 -6.54
C ASP A 430 24.45 -7.77 -5.97
N SER A 431 23.90 -7.23 -4.89
CA SER A 431 22.77 -7.81 -4.16
C SER A 431 21.48 -7.88 -4.99
N VAL A 432 21.10 -6.81 -5.70
CA VAL A 432 19.91 -6.79 -6.57
C VAL A 432 20.08 -7.79 -7.71
N TYR A 433 21.28 -7.86 -8.30
CA TYR A 433 21.61 -8.85 -9.33
C TYR A 433 21.45 -10.28 -8.80
N ARG A 434 21.94 -10.57 -7.58
CA ARG A 434 21.82 -11.89 -6.94
C ARG A 434 20.36 -12.31 -6.70
N LEU A 435 19.48 -11.37 -6.33
CA LEU A 435 18.04 -11.61 -6.20
C LEU A 435 17.44 -12.04 -7.56
N VAL A 436 17.66 -11.23 -8.60
CA VAL A 436 17.15 -11.49 -9.96
C VAL A 436 17.70 -12.81 -10.52
N ARG A 437 19.01 -13.03 -10.43
CA ARG A 437 19.67 -14.25 -10.91
C ARG A 437 19.13 -15.52 -10.26
N THR A 438 18.72 -15.44 -8.99
CA THR A 438 18.13 -16.59 -8.29
C THR A 438 16.81 -17.00 -8.92
N MET A 439 15.97 -16.03 -9.28
CA MET A 439 14.69 -16.27 -9.97
C MET A 439 14.89 -16.65 -11.45
N ASP A 440 15.94 -16.17 -12.12
CA ASP A 440 16.28 -16.63 -13.47
C ASP A 440 16.65 -18.12 -13.49
N ARG A 441 17.42 -18.56 -12.49
CA ARG A 441 17.89 -19.96 -12.39
C ARG A 441 16.78 -20.95 -12.06
N ASN A 442 15.69 -20.50 -11.47
CA ASN A 442 14.56 -21.35 -11.13
C ASN A 442 13.24 -20.59 -11.30
N HIS A 443 12.53 -20.93 -12.38
CA HIS A 443 11.25 -20.32 -12.74
C HIS A 443 10.13 -20.57 -11.71
N GLN A 444 10.25 -21.60 -10.86
CA GLN A 444 9.30 -21.86 -9.78
C GLN A 444 9.37 -20.79 -8.67
N ILE A 445 10.48 -20.05 -8.57
CA ILE A 445 10.65 -19.02 -7.55
C ILE A 445 9.88 -17.77 -7.97
N GLY A 446 8.82 -17.47 -7.21
CA GLY A 446 7.96 -16.30 -7.41
C GLY A 446 8.39 -15.09 -6.58
N GLY A 447 9.18 -15.30 -5.52
CA GLY A 447 9.70 -14.23 -4.68
C GLY A 447 10.96 -14.62 -3.93
N VAL A 448 11.80 -13.63 -3.64
CA VAL A 448 13.06 -13.79 -2.91
C VAL A 448 13.27 -12.65 -1.92
N ALA A 449 13.93 -12.96 -0.80
CA ALA A 449 14.39 -11.96 0.16
C ALA A 449 15.91 -12.00 0.25
N GLY A 450 16.52 -10.82 0.30
CA GLY A 450 17.91 -10.69 0.67
C GLY A 450 18.09 -10.70 2.18
N GLU A 451 19.34 -10.67 2.62
CA GLU A 451 19.70 -10.49 4.02
C GLU A 451 19.63 -9.02 4.39
N ILE A 452 18.75 -8.67 5.33
CA ILE A 452 18.77 -7.37 5.99
C ILE A 452 19.77 -7.43 7.14
N ALA A 453 20.77 -6.54 7.10
CA ALA A 453 21.79 -6.40 8.12
C ALA A 453 21.75 -5.00 8.75
N VAL A 454 22.14 -4.91 10.02
CA VAL A 454 22.27 -3.61 10.69
C VAL A 454 23.48 -2.86 10.12
N GLU A 455 23.28 -1.61 9.74
CA GLU A 455 24.37 -0.72 9.37
C GLU A 455 25.23 -0.38 10.58
N GLN A 456 26.54 -0.65 10.51
CA GLN A 456 27.54 -0.30 11.52
C GLN A 456 27.07 -0.44 12.98
N PRO A 457 26.74 -1.66 13.45
CA PRO A 457 26.12 -1.86 14.75
C PRO A 457 26.99 -1.32 15.91
N ASN A 458 26.45 -0.39 16.68
CA ASN A 458 27.06 0.06 17.92
C ASN A 458 26.84 -0.97 19.04
N TYR A 459 27.85 -1.82 19.28
CA TYR A 459 27.78 -2.89 20.29
C TYR A 459 27.70 -2.40 21.74
N PHE A 460 27.95 -1.11 22.02
CA PHE A 460 27.77 -0.54 23.36
C PHE A 460 26.33 -0.14 23.65
N ASN A 461 25.50 0.06 22.61
CA ASN A 461 24.07 0.24 22.78
C ASN A 461 23.38 -1.14 22.79
N PRO A 462 22.83 -1.60 23.94
CA PRO A 462 22.21 -2.93 24.02
C PRO A 462 20.99 -3.08 23.11
N VAL A 463 20.28 -1.99 22.79
CA VAL A 463 19.12 -2.00 21.89
C VAL A 463 19.56 -2.30 20.45
N ILE A 464 20.61 -1.64 19.96
CA ILE A 464 21.16 -1.87 18.61
C ILE A 464 21.80 -3.25 18.52
N ALA A 465 22.65 -3.60 19.50
CA ALA A 465 23.36 -4.87 19.52
C ALA A 465 22.41 -6.08 19.54
N ALA A 466 21.35 -6.04 20.35
CA ALA A 466 20.38 -7.14 20.42
C ALA A 466 19.61 -7.31 19.11
N GLN A 467 19.26 -6.22 18.41
CA GLN A 467 18.64 -6.29 17.09
C GLN A 467 19.59 -6.87 16.05
N HIS A 468 20.89 -6.53 16.09
CA HIS A 468 21.91 -7.14 15.22
C HIS A 468 21.97 -8.67 15.41
N PHE A 469 21.96 -9.13 16.67
CA PHE A 469 21.90 -10.57 16.98
C PHE A 469 20.62 -11.21 16.41
N GLU A 470 19.46 -10.62 16.69
CA GLU A 470 18.16 -11.14 16.26
C GLU A 470 18.07 -11.27 14.74
N TYR A 471 18.47 -10.23 14.00
CA TYR A 471 18.44 -10.24 12.53
C TYR A 471 19.34 -11.32 11.96
N LYS A 472 20.59 -11.41 12.44
CA LYS A 472 21.55 -12.42 11.97
C LYS A 472 21.05 -13.83 12.25
N ILE A 473 20.60 -14.12 13.47
CA ILE A 473 20.10 -15.45 13.80
C ILE A 473 18.81 -15.79 13.03
N SER A 474 17.91 -14.84 12.86
CA SER A 474 16.69 -15.08 12.07
C SER A 474 17.01 -15.39 10.60
N ASN A 475 17.96 -14.67 9.99
CA ASN A 475 18.40 -14.93 8.62
C ASN A 475 19.12 -16.29 8.50
N ILE A 476 20.07 -16.57 9.40
CA ILE A 476 20.88 -17.80 9.38
C ILE A 476 20.01 -19.04 9.63
N MET A 477 19.12 -19.00 10.61
CA MET A 477 18.38 -20.17 11.08
C MET A 477 16.98 -20.23 10.47
N ASP A 478 16.16 -19.19 10.67
CA ASP A 478 14.74 -19.22 10.28
C ASP A 478 14.57 -19.12 8.77
N LYS A 479 15.15 -18.09 8.14
CA LYS A 479 15.02 -17.88 6.69
C LYS A 479 15.66 -19.01 5.88
N SER A 480 16.77 -19.57 6.36
CA SER A 480 17.36 -20.75 5.74
C SER A 480 16.45 -21.97 5.83
N LEU A 481 15.88 -22.27 7.00
CA LEU A 481 14.91 -23.36 7.20
C LEU A 481 13.68 -23.18 6.31
N GLU A 482 13.06 -22.00 6.35
CA GLU A 482 11.90 -21.64 5.54
C GLU A 482 12.21 -21.78 4.03
N SER A 483 13.40 -21.35 3.59
CA SER A 483 13.82 -21.46 2.20
C SER A 483 14.01 -22.89 1.72
N VAL A 484 14.43 -23.82 2.59
CA VAL A 484 14.51 -25.25 2.27
C VAL A 484 13.12 -25.81 1.96
N PHE A 485 12.11 -25.43 2.75
CA PHE A 485 10.73 -25.85 2.55
C PHE A 485 10.04 -25.17 1.37
N GLY A 486 10.50 -23.98 0.96
CA GLY A 486 10.01 -23.23 -0.19
C GLY A 486 8.85 -22.28 0.13
N PHE A 487 8.54 -22.08 1.41
CA PHE A 487 7.66 -21.03 1.89
C PHE A 487 8.43 -20.17 2.90
N ILE A 488 8.58 -18.89 2.59
CA ILE A 488 9.11 -17.91 3.53
C ILE A 488 7.93 -17.14 4.11
N SER A 489 7.85 -17.08 5.44
CA SER A 489 6.68 -16.52 6.13
C SER A 489 6.57 -15.01 5.98
N VAL A 490 7.65 -14.34 5.57
CA VAL A 490 7.71 -12.91 5.27
C VAL A 490 8.88 -12.61 4.34
N LEU A 491 8.59 -11.97 3.21
CA LEU A 491 9.57 -11.30 2.36
C LEU A 491 9.45 -9.79 2.68
N PRO A 492 10.42 -9.21 3.41
CA PRO A 492 10.26 -7.86 3.92
C PRO A 492 10.21 -6.82 2.80
N GLY A 493 9.33 -5.83 2.91
CA GLY A 493 9.27 -4.69 1.99
C GLY A 493 10.53 -3.82 1.94
N ALA A 494 11.52 -4.03 2.82
CA ALA A 494 12.77 -3.27 2.86
C ALA A 494 13.82 -3.76 1.84
N PHE A 495 13.87 -5.06 1.54
CA PHE A 495 14.75 -5.62 0.51
C PHE A 495 14.29 -7.01 0.05
N SER A 496 13.35 -7.02 -0.89
CA SER A 496 12.83 -8.25 -1.50
C SER A 496 12.58 -8.04 -2.98
N ALA A 497 12.48 -9.14 -3.73
CA ALA A 497 12.10 -9.10 -5.13
C ALA A 497 11.04 -10.14 -5.44
N TYR A 498 10.15 -9.81 -6.36
CA TYR A 498 9.09 -10.68 -6.83
C TYR A 498 9.18 -10.79 -8.33
N ARG A 499 8.79 -11.96 -8.84
CA ARG A 499 8.41 -12.03 -10.23
C ARG A 499 7.05 -11.37 -10.37
N TYR A 500 6.94 -10.37 -11.24
CA TYR A 500 5.72 -9.57 -11.31
C TYR A 500 4.50 -10.42 -11.66
N GLU A 501 4.64 -11.34 -12.62
CA GLU A 501 3.57 -12.28 -12.99
C GLU A 501 3.07 -13.12 -11.80
N ALA A 502 3.94 -13.40 -10.83
CA ALA A 502 3.64 -14.25 -9.68
C ALA A 502 2.78 -13.53 -8.63
N ILE A 503 2.78 -12.20 -8.61
CA ILE A 503 1.99 -11.37 -7.67
C ILE A 503 0.86 -10.59 -8.35
N ARG A 504 0.98 -10.31 -9.66
CA ARG A 504 0.00 -9.57 -10.46
C ARG A 504 -1.38 -10.22 -10.40
N ALA A 505 -2.41 -9.37 -10.38
CA ALA A 505 -3.80 -9.81 -10.47
C ALA A 505 -4.12 -10.32 -11.88
N GLU A 506 -4.83 -11.45 -11.95
CA GLU A 506 -5.46 -11.93 -13.19
C GLU A 506 -6.98 -11.80 -13.02
N LYS A 507 -7.63 -10.98 -13.85
CA LYS A 507 -9.09 -10.72 -13.77
C LYS A 507 -9.56 -10.27 -12.36
N GLY A 508 -8.77 -9.41 -11.71
CA GLY A 508 -9.06 -8.91 -10.36
C GLY A 508 -8.75 -9.90 -9.22
N VAL A 509 -8.22 -11.08 -9.52
CA VAL A 509 -7.88 -12.11 -8.52
C VAL A 509 -6.38 -12.36 -8.52
N GLY A 510 -5.77 -12.34 -7.34
CA GLY A 510 -4.35 -12.67 -7.19
C GLY A 510 -3.77 -12.16 -5.87
N PRO A 511 -2.44 -12.30 -5.69
CA PRO A 511 -1.79 -11.86 -4.46
C PRO A 511 -1.84 -10.35 -4.20
N LEU A 512 -1.67 -9.50 -5.22
CA LEU A 512 -1.73 -8.04 -5.05
C LEU A 512 -3.10 -7.49 -4.57
N PRO A 513 -4.26 -7.94 -5.09
CA PRO A 513 -5.55 -7.54 -4.55
C PRO A 513 -5.71 -7.78 -3.05
N GLU A 514 -5.24 -8.93 -2.54
CA GLU A 514 -5.24 -9.20 -1.10
C GLU A 514 -4.21 -8.32 -0.36
N TYR A 515 -3.03 -8.10 -0.94
CA TYR A 515 -2.01 -7.19 -0.39
C TYR A 515 -2.56 -5.77 -0.14
N PHE A 516 -3.36 -5.24 -1.07
CA PHE A 516 -3.95 -3.90 -0.97
C PHE A 516 -5.30 -3.84 -0.26
N ARG A 517 -5.82 -4.96 0.24
CA ARG A 517 -7.19 -5.03 0.75
C ARG A 517 -7.50 -4.03 1.86
N SER A 518 -6.52 -3.71 2.70
CA SER A 518 -6.68 -2.72 3.77
C SER A 518 -6.82 -1.28 3.27
N LEU A 519 -6.47 -0.98 2.01
CA LEU A 519 -6.74 0.30 1.37
C LEU A 519 -8.14 0.37 0.78
N THR A 520 -8.67 -0.77 0.33
CA THR A 520 -9.96 -0.84 -0.41
C THR A 520 -11.15 -1.18 0.48
N THR A 521 -10.92 -1.66 1.70
CA THR A 521 -11.97 -2.12 2.63
C THR A 521 -11.93 -1.27 3.88
N SER A 522 -13.09 -0.81 4.35
CA SER A 522 -13.16 0.02 5.55
C SER A 522 -12.74 -0.75 6.81
N THR A 523 -12.19 -0.05 7.80
CA THR A 523 -11.79 -0.65 9.09
C THR A 523 -12.95 -1.39 9.77
N LYS A 524 -14.17 -0.89 9.60
CA LYS A 524 -15.41 -1.52 10.09
C LYS A 524 -15.64 -2.89 9.48
N GLU A 525 -15.47 -3.01 8.16
CA GLU A 525 -15.68 -4.25 7.42
C GLU A 525 -14.56 -5.26 7.63
N LEU A 526 -13.31 -4.80 7.79
CA LEU A 526 -12.19 -5.69 8.16
C LEU A 526 -12.40 -6.30 9.54
N GLY A 527 -12.84 -5.48 10.50
CA GLY A 527 -12.92 -5.85 11.91
C GLY A 527 -11.54 -6.01 12.56
N PRO A 528 -11.50 -6.26 13.88
CA PRO A 528 -10.28 -6.15 14.67
C PRO A 528 -9.23 -7.23 14.36
N PHE A 529 -9.67 -8.44 14.01
CA PHE A 529 -8.76 -9.53 13.63
C PHE A 529 -8.02 -9.21 12.31
N LYS A 530 -8.77 -8.90 11.23
CA LYS A 530 -8.14 -8.60 9.94
C LYS A 530 -7.41 -7.27 9.98
N GLY A 531 -7.90 -6.27 10.72
CA GLY A 531 -7.20 -5.01 10.93
C GLY A 531 -5.78 -5.23 11.47
N ASN A 532 -5.62 -6.07 12.50
CA ASN A 532 -4.28 -6.41 13.00
C ASN A 532 -3.49 -7.30 12.02
N MET A 533 -4.15 -8.22 11.31
CA MET A 533 -3.52 -9.07 10.28
C MET A 533 -2.83 -8.22 9.19
N TYR A 534 -3.48 -7.15 8.74
CA TYR A 534 -2.96 -6.23 7.72
C TYR A 534 -1.88 -5.26 8.21
N LEU A 535 -1.46 -5.33 9.48
CA LEU A 535 -0.22 -4.69 9.94
C LEU A 535 1.05 -5.41 9.43
N ALA A 536 0.88 -6.61 8.87
CA ALA A 536 1.93 -7.41 8.26
C ALA A 536 1.47 -7.97 6.90
N GLU A 537 1.05 -7.07 6.01
CA GLU A 537 0.57 -7.36 4.67
C GLU A 537 1.57 -8.13 3.80
N ASP A 538 2.87 -7.93 4.00
CA ASP A 538 3.93 -8.73 3.36
C ASP A 538 3.78 -10.25 3.63
N ARG A 539 3.31 -10.63 4.83
CA ARG A 539 3.07 -12.03 5.21
C ARG A 539 1.85 -12.61 4.48
N ILE A 540 0.83 -11.78 4.29
CA ILE A 540 -0.37 -12.13 3.55
C ILE A 540 0.01 -12.38 2.09
N LEU A 541 0.79 -11.48 1.49
CA LEU A 541 1.29 -11.63 0.13
C LEU A 541 2.08 -12.93 -0.06
N CYS A 542 2.95 -13.29 0.89
CA CYS A 542 3.69 -14.55 0.86
C CYS A 542 2.76 -15.77 0.87
N PHE A 543 1.73 -15.76 1.72
CA PHE A 543 0.75 -16.85 1.77
C PHE A 543 -0.08 -16.95 0.49
N GLU A 544 -0.59 -15.82 -0.02
CA GLU A 544 -1.38 -15.77 -1.26
C GLU A 544 -0.56 -16.21 -2.48
N LEU A 545 0.74 -15.88 -2.50
CA LEU A 545 1.66 -16.38 -3.52
C LEU A 545 1.81 -17.91 -3.47
N LEU A 546 2.01 -18.48 -2.28
CA LEU A 546 2.13 -19.93 -2.07
C LEU A 546 0.84 -20.67 -2.45
N ALA A 547 -0.31 -20.14 -2.03
CA ALA A 547 -1.62 -20.73 -2.21
C ALA A 547 -2.25 -20.44 -3.59
N ARG A 548 -1.55 -19.69 -4.46
CA ARG A 548 -2.10 -19.25 -5.75
C ARG A 548 -2.62 -20.42 -6.58
N LYS A 549 -3.89 -20.30 -6.98
CA LYS A 549 -4.64 -21.34 -7.68
C LYS A 549 -3.92 -21.82 -8.94
N GLY A 550 -3.73 -23.13 -9.06
CA GLY A 550 -3.10 -23.77 -10.23
C GLY A 550 -1.62 -23.45 -10.43
N ARG A 551 -0.99 -22.68 -9.53
CA ARG A 551 0.42 -22.30 -9.63
C ARG A 551 1.27 -23.03 -8.59
N ARG A 552 2.57 -23.07 -8.83
CA ARG A 552 3.57 -23.82 -8.05
C ARG A 552 4.61 -22.90 -7.40
N TRP A 553 4.26 -21.64 -7.13
CA TRP A 553 5.22 -20.64 -6.66
C TRP A 553 5.85 -20.99 -5.32
N THR A 554 7.17 -20.87 -5.24
CA THR A 554 7.94 -20.94 -4.00
C THR A 554 8.66 -19.62 -3.73
N MET A 555 9.14 -19.47 -2.50
CA MET A 555 9.94 -18.31 -2.08
C MET A 555 11.25 -18.75 -1.47
N HIS A 556 12.32 -17.97 -1.71
CA HIS A 556 13.67 -18.34 -1.30
C HIS A 556 14.46 -17.18 -0.68
N TYR A 557 15.35 -17.53 0.24
CA TYR A 557 16.25 -16.60 0.90
C TYR A 557 17.58 -16.61 0.16
N VAL A 558 18.05 -15.43 -0.22
CA VAL A 558 19.31 -15.24 -0.95
C VAL A 558 20.30 -14.62 0.02
N LYS A 559 20.98 -15.49 0.77
CA LYS A 559 21.97 -15.09 1.79
C LYS A 559 23.01 -14.09 1.27
N ASP A 560 23.46 -14.28 0.04
CA ASP A 560 24.49 -13.46 -0.58
C ASP A 560 24.00 -12.07 -1.01
N ALA A 561 22.69 -11.84 -1.06
CA ALA A 561 22.12 -10.54 -1.39
C ALA A 561 21.92 -9.73 -0.11
N ILE A 562 22.96 -9.05 0.36
CA ILE A 562 22.94 -8.29 1.61
C ILE A 562 22.52 -6.85 1.34
N ALA A 563 21.63 -6.30 2.17
CA ALA A 563 21.34 -4.87 2.25
C ALA A 563 21.44 -4.40 3.70
N ARG A 564 22.06 -3.23 3.90
CA ARG A 564 22.25 -2.65 5.24
C ARG A 564 21.18 -1.59 5.51
N THR A 565 20.66 -1.53 6.72
CA THR A 565 19.64 -0.56 7.14
C THR A 565 19.90 -0.10 8.56
N ASP A 566 19.38 1.07 8.91
CA ASP A 566 19.29 1.57 10.27
C ASP A 566 18.28 0.76 11.12
N VAL A 567 18.42 0.87 12.43
CA VAL A 567 17.52 0.23 13.40
C VAL A 567 17.19 1.19 14.54
N PRO A 568 16.05 1.03 15.23
CA PRO A 568 15.73 1.82 16.41
C PRO A 568 16.88 1.86 17.43
N GLU A 569 17.34 3.06 17.77
CA GLU A 569 18.44 3.25 18.73
C GLU A 569 17.95 3.31 20.18
N THR A 570 16.68 3.68 20.39
CA THR A 570 16.07 3.84 21.72
C THR A 570 15.06 2.73 22.01
N LEU A 571 14.91 2.40 23.29
CA LEU A 571 13.91 1.43 23.76
C LEU A 571 12.48 1.84 23.37
N VAL A 572 12.17 3.14 23.39
CA VAL A 572 10.85 3.67 23.07
C VAL A 572 10.49 3.46 21.60
N ASP A 573 11.44 3.73 20.71
CA ASP A 573 11.24 3.55 19.26
C ASP A 573 11.12 2.06 18.92
N LEU A 574 11.92 1.22 19.58
CA LEU A 574 11.81 -0.23 19.49
C LEU A 574 10.43 -0.73 19.93
N ILE A 575 9.90 -0.24 21.07
CA ILE A 575 8.54 -0.60 21.55
C ILE A 575 7.49 -0.27 20.50
N LYS A 576 7.54 0.94 19.93
CA LYS A 576 6.59 1.38 18.90
C LYS A 576 6.67 0.54 17.63
N GLN A 577 7.87 0.23 17.16
CA GLN A 577 8.08 -0.61 15.98
C GLN A 577 7.53 -2.03 16.22
N ARG A 578 7.89 -2.63 17.35
CA ARG A 578 7.62 -4.05 17.63
C ARG A 578 6.17 -4.35 17.96
N ARG A 579 5.40 -3.37 18.44
CA ARG A 579 3.93 -3.48 18.52
C ARG A 579 3.33 -3.95 17.19
N ARG A 580 3.71 -3.28 16.09
CA ARG A 580 3.20 -3.58 14.74
C ARG A 580 3.61 -4.99 14.32
N TRP A 581 4.89 -5.31 14.48
CA TRP A 581 5.46 -6.58 14.03
C TRP A 581 4.89 -7.78 14.79
N LEU A 582 4.75 -7.68 16.12
CA LEU A 582 4.22 -8.75 16.96
C LEU A 582 2.73 -8.98 16.68
N ASN A 583 1.93 -7.92 16.66
CA ASN A 583 0.50 -8.03 16.36
C ASN A 583 0.28 -8.56 14.94
N GLY A 584 0.89 -7.94 13.94
CA GLY A 584 0.77 -8.35 12.54
C GLY A 584 1.22 -9.79 12.31
N SER A 585 2.36 -10.21 12.88
CA SER A 585 2.86 -11.58 12.73
C SER A 585 1.95 -12.61 13.39
N PHE A 586 1.39 -12.33 14.56
CA PHE A 586 0.49 -13.24 15.26
C PHE A 586 -0.79 -13.50 14.44
N PHE A 587 -1.48 -12.43 14.01
CA PHE A 587 -2.73 -12.58 13.27
C PHE A 587 -2.52 -13.11 11.84
N ALA A 588 -1.47 -12.69 11.13
CA ALA A 588 -1.12 -13.25 9.82
C ALA A 588 -0.74 -14.73 9.92
N GLY A 589 -0.05 -15.14 11.00
CA GLY A 589 0.24 -16.54 11.30
C GLY A 589 -1.01 -17.38 11.49
N LEU A 590 -1.96 -16.92 12.30
CA LEU A 590 -3.26 -17.58 12.48
C LEU A 590 -4.07 -17.67 11.17
N PHE A 591 -4.03 -16.61 10.37
CA PHE A 591 -4.66 -16.59 9.04
C PHE A 591 -4.05 -17.66 8.12
N ALA A 592 -2.71 -17.69 7.99
CA ALA A 592 -2.02 -18.66 7.14
C ALA A 592 -2.31 -20.11 7.59
N ILE A 593 -2.25 -20.38 8.91
CA ILE A 593 -2.51 -21.72 9.47
C ILE A 593 -3.96 -22.14 9.19
N SER A 594 -4.94 -21.27 9.46
CA SER A 594 -6.36 -21.59 9.23
C SER A 594 -6.69 -21.77 7.75
N ASN A 595 -5.98 -21.09 6.86
CA ASN A 595 -6.19 -21.16 5.41
C ASN A 595 -5.29 -22.18 4.71
N PHE A 596 -4.40 -22.90 5.42
CA PHE A 596 -3.45 -23.83 4.81
C PHE A 596 -4.10 -24.90 3.91
N GLY A 597 -5.38 -25.25 4.16
CA GLY A 597 -6.16 -26.12 3.27
C GLY A 597 -6.21 -25.65 1.81
N ARG A 598 -6.06 -24.34 1.54
CA ARG A 598 -5.95 -23.77 0.18
C ARG A 598 -4.67 -24.23 -0.53
N VAL A 599 -3.57 -24.41 0.18
CA VAL A 599 -2.34 -24.97 -0.40
C VAL A 599 -2.61 -26.40 -0.91
N TRP A 600 -3.38 -27.20 -0.19
CA TRP A 600 -3.73 -28.55 -0.65
C TRP A 600 -4.73 -28.55 -1.81
N LYS A 601 -5.78 -27.72 -1.73
CA LYS A 601 -6.92 -27.73 -2.66
C LYS A 601 -6.72 -26.89 -3.93
N GLU A 602 -6.12 -25.72 -3.80
CA GLU A 602 -6.05 -24.70 -4.87
C GLU A 602 -4.70 -24.68 -5.57
N SER A 603 -3.59 -24.87 -4.83
CA SER A 603 -2.25 -24.80 -5.42
C SER A 603 -1.91 -26.00 -6.30
N GLY A 604 -1.06 -25.77 -7.30
CA GLY A 604 -0.55 -26.79 -8.21
C GLY A 604 0.66 -27.57 -7.67
N HIS A 605 1.06 -27.39 -6.41
CA HIS A 605 2.25 -28.04 -5.83
C HIS A 605 2.18 -29.56 -5.89
N SER A 606 3.32 -30.21 -6.09
CA SER A 606 3.40 -31.68 -6.07
C SER A 606 3.10 -32.24 -4.67
N VAL A 607 2.63 -33.49 -4.60
CA VAL A 607 2.31 -34.14 -3.32
C VAL A 607 3.51 -34.13 -2.34
N PRO A 608 4.75 -34.46 -2.75
CA PRO A 608 5.91 -34.37 -1.86
C PRO A 608 6.13 -32.94 -1.33
N ARG A 609 5.97 -31.92 -2.17
CA ARG A 609 6.08 -30.51 -1.75
C ARG A 609 4.99 -30.16 -0.73
N LYS A 610 3.75 -30.62 -0.95
CA LYS A 610 2.64 -30.41 -0.01
C LYS A 610 2.88 -31.08 1.35
N CYS A 611 3.49 -32.27 1.38
CA CYS A 611 3.88 -32.94 2.63
C CYS A 611 4.94 -32.14 3.41
N VAL A 612 5.97 -31.66 2.72
CA VAL A 612 7.03 -30.83 3.31
C VAL A 612 6.46 -29.50 3.87
N LEU A 613 5.58 -28.84 3.10
CA LEU A 613 4.88 -27.64 3.58
C LEU A 613 3.97 -27.95 4.77
N THR A 614 3.33 -29.12 4.82
CA THR A 614 2.51 -29.52 5.97
C THR A 614 3.35 -29.63 7.24
N PHE A 615 4.57 -30.19 7.14
CA PHE A 615 5.51 -30.19 8.26
C PHE A 615 5.88 -28.77 8.69
N GLN A 616 6.18 -27.88 7.74
CA GLN A 616 6.48 -26.48 8.06
C GLN A 616 5.30 -25.76 8.74
N PHE A 617 4.08 -25.95 8.27
CA PHE A 617 2.89 -25.34 8.89
C PHE A 617 2.58 -25.91 10.27
N LEU A 618 2.86 -27.20 10.51
CA LEU A 618 2.83 -27.78 11.85
C LEU A 618 3.88 -27.15 12.77
N TYR A 619 5.11 -26.96 12.27
CA TYR A 619 6.17 -26.24 12.99
C TYR A 619 5.74 -24.81 13.35
N LEU A 620 5.16 -24.06 12.40
CA LEU A 620 4.65 -22.71 12.63
C LEU A 620 3.45 -22.67 13.61
N LEU A 621 2.60 -23.71 13.61
CA LEU A 621 1.52 -23.85 14.58
C LEU A 621 2.07 -24.03 16.00
N VAL A 622 3.01 -24.97 16.19
CA VAL A 622 3.65 -25.19 17.50
C VAL A 622 4.41 -23.93 17.93
N GLN A 623 5.12 -23.26 17.02
CA GLN A 623 5.80 -22.00 17.29
C GLN A 623 4.82 -20.91 17.79
N ASN A 624 3.65 -20.77 17.16
CA ASN A 624 2.62 -19.82 17.61
C ASN A 624 2.08 -20.17 19.00
N ILE A 625 1.87 -21.45 19.31
CA ILE A 625 1.43 -21.90 20.65
C ILE A 625 2.51 -21.57 21.70
N LEU A 626 3.78 -21.86 21.41
CA LEU A 626 4.88 -21.52 22.31
C LEU A 626 5.03 -20.01 22.49
N SER A 627 4.85 -19.23 21.42
CA SER A 627 4.86 -17.77 21.48
C SER A 627 3.72 -17.22 22.34
N TRP A 628 2.56 -17.87 22.36
CA TRP A 628 1.41 -17.47 23.20
C TRP A 628 1.75 -17.55 24.69
N PHE A 629 2.47 -18.60 25.10
CA PHE A 629 2.91 -18.83 26.49
C PHE A 629 4.34 -18.33 26.77
N LEU A 630 4.94 -17.53 25.89
CA LEU A 630 6.33 -17.09 26.04
C LEU A 630 6.52 -16.23 27.31
N LEU A 631 5.54 -15.39 27.66
CA LEU A 631 5.56 -14.59 28.89
C LEU A 631 5.66 -15.47 30.15
N SER A 632 4.76 -16.44 30.27
CA SER A 632 4.74 -17.36 31.42
C SER A 632 5.96 -18.26 31.45
N ASN A 633 6.41 -18.80 30.31
CA ASN A 633 7.58 -19.66 30.25
C ASN A 633 8.88 -18.92 30.63
N LEU A 634 9.02 -17.64 30.29
CA LEU A 634 10.15 -16.83 30.75
C LEU A 634 10.11 -16.63 32.27
N PHE A 635 8.94 -16.27 32.82
CA PHE A 635 8.79 -16.15 34.28
C PHE A 635 9.09 -17.48 35.00
N LEU A 636 8.54 -18.60 34.52
CA LEU A 636 8.76 -19.92 35.10
C LEU A 636 10.23 -20.32 35.06
N THR A 637 10.95 -19.98 33.98
CA THR A 637 12.40 -20.18 33.89
C THR A 637 13.12 -19.44 35.03
N PHE A 638 12.79 -18.17 35.27
CA PHE A 638 13.38 -17.40 36.37
C PHE A 638 12.98 -17.95 37.72
N TYR A 639 11.69 -18.26 37.92
CA TYR A 639 11.16 -18.84 39.14
C TYR A 639 11.91 -20.11 39.54
N TYR A 640 11.99 -21.10 38.63
CA TYR A 640 12.59 -22.38 38.96
C TYR A 640 14.11 -22.30 39.13
N VAL A 641 14.84 -21.61 38.25
CA VAL A 641 16.31 -21.50 38.40
C VAL A 641 16.68 -20.74 39.67
N LEU A 642 16.01 -19.63 39.97
CA LEU A 642 16.28 -18.87 41.19
C LEU A 642 15.87 -19.65 42.44
N THR A 643 14.77 -20.40 42.39
CA THR A 643 14.33 -21.24 43.51
C THR A 643 15.37 -22.31 43.82
N LEU A 644 15.85 -23.04 42.82
CA LEU A 644 16.89 -24.06 42.97
C LEU A 644 18.14 -23.52 43.67
N VAL A 645 18.53 -22.27 43.37
CA VAL A 645 19.80 -21.68 43.81
C VAL A 645 19.68 -20.95 45.15
N LEU A 646 18.58 -20.23 45.36
CA LEU A 646 18.44 -19.29 46.47
C LEU A 646 17.55 -19.82 47.61
N TYR A 647 16.75 -20.86 47.39
CA TYR A 647 15.76 -21.32 48.38
C TYR A 647 16.37 -21.69 49.73
N LYS A 648 17.49 -22.43 49.75
CA LYS A 648 18.10 -22.96 50.98
C LYS A 648 18.77 -21.87 51.84
N ASN A 649 19.53 -20.98 51.21
CA ASN A 649 20.42 -20.05 51.91
C ASN A 649 19.94 -18.60 51.89
N LEU A 650 19.15 -18.20 50.89
CA LEU A 650 18.80 -16.80 50.60
C LEU A 650 17.30 -16.66 50.25
N HIS A 651 16.43 -17.37 50.97
CA HIS A 651 14.98 -17.39 50.69
C HIS A 651 14.33 -15.99 50.68
N GLY A 652 14.76 -15.09 51.57
CA GLY A 652 14.26 -13.70 51.58
C GLY A 652 14.60 -12.94 50.29
N LEU A 653 15.81 -13.11 49.77
CA LEU A 653 16.23 -12.51 48.50
C LEU A 653 15.42 -13.06 47.32
N LEU A 654 15.16 -14.37 47.30
CA LEU A 654 14.32 -15.02 46.30
C LEU A 654 12.92 -14.37 46.25
N GLN A 655 12.27 -14.21 47.40
CA GLN A 655 10.96 -13.58 47.49
C GLN A 655 10.98 -12.11 47.04
N ILE A 656 12.02 -11.35 47.39
CA ILE A 656 12.18 -9.95 46.97
C ILE A 656 12.33 -9.86 45.45
N VAL A 657 13.22 -10.65 44.84
CA VAL A 657 13.47 -10.61 43.39
C VAL A 657 12.22 -11.00 42.61
N LEU A 658 11.55 -12.08 42.98
CA LEU A 658 10.32 -12.52 42.33
C LEU A 658 9.15 -11.56 42.57
N GLY A 659 9.05 -10.98 43.77
CA GLY A 659 8.07 -9.96 44.11
C GLY A 659 8.22 -8.69 43.27
N ILE A 660 9.46 -8.20 43.12
CA ILE A 660 9.78 -7.07 42.23
C ILE A 660 9.43 -7.43 40.78
N TYR A 661 9.80 -8.63 40.31
CA TYR A 661 9.46 -9.07 38.96
C TYR A 661 7.94 -9.00 38.71
N MET A 662 7.13 -9.57 39.60
CA MET A 662 5.68 -9.57 39.47
C MET A 662 5.08 -8.16 39.55
N ALA A 663 5.60 -7.31 40.45
CA ALA A 663 5.19 -5.91 40.53
C ALA A 663 5.50 -5.14 39.24
N LEU A 664 6.65 -5.39 38.62
CA LEU A 664 7.03 -4.78 37.35
C LEU A 664 6.14 -5.26 36.20
N ILE A 665 5.83 -6.57 36.11
CA ILE A 665 4.87 -7.08 35.11
C ILE A 665 3.50 -6.42 35.27
N GLY A 666 2.96 -6.36 36.49
CA GLY A 666 1.70 -5.67 36.77
C GLY A 666 1.75 -4.18 36.39
N GLY A 667 2.84 -3.50 36.73
CA GLY A 667 3.07 -2.12 36.33
C GLY A 667 3.13 -1.94 34.81
N ILE A 668 3.83 -2.81 34.09
CA ILE A 668 3.91 -2.78 32.62
C ILE A 668 2.53 -2.94 32.00
N VAL A 669 1.69 -3.87 32.47
CA VAL A 669 0.30 -4.02 31.98
C VAL A 669 -0.48 -2.71 32.18
N ILE A 670 -0.39 -2.09 33.36
CA ILE A 670 -1.10 -0.83 33.66
C ILE A 670 -0.60 0.31 32.76
N PHE A 671 0.72 0.49 32.65
CA PHE A 671 1.30 1.58 31.84
C PHE A 671 1.08 1.35 30.33
N ALA A 672 1.07 0.10 29.87
CA ALA A 672 0.85 -0.23 28.47
C ALA A 672 -0.60 -0.03 28.02
N LEU A 673 -1.58 -0.17 28.94
CA LEU A 673 -2.99 0.16 28.68
C LEU A 673 -3.25 1.67 28.63
N GLY A 674 -2.49 2.44 29.42
CA GLY A 674 -2.79 3.83 29.71
C GLY A 674 -2.18 4.87 28.78
N ASN A 675 -1.08 4.58 28.06
CA ASN A 675 -0.35 5.63 27.31
C ASN A 675 0.58 5.09 26.20
N ARG A 676 0.90 5.98 25.25
CA ARG A 676 2.13 5.86 24.43
C ARG A 676 3.35 5.99 25.36
N PRO A 677 4.47 5.30 25.09
CA PRO A 677 5.71 5.47 25.85
C PRO A 677 6.25 6.90 25.62
N GLU A 678 5.75 7.85 26.40
CA GLU A 678 6.22 9.23 26.45
C GLU A 678 7.31 9.36 27.52
N LYS A 679 7.97 10.53 27.59
CA LYS A 679 9.09 10.79 28.52
C LYS A 679 8.78 10.40 29.97
N ARG A 680 7.51 10.50 30.40
CA ARG A 680 7.06 10.17 31.76
C ARG A 680 7.02 8.67 32.06
N THR A 681 6.66 7.83 31.08
CA THR A 681 6.61 6.36 31.24
C THR A 681 7.89 5.68 30.80
N ALA A 682 8.69 6.33 29.96
CA ALA A 682 9.99 5.83 29.48
C ALA A 682 10.96 5.47 30.62
N ALA A 683 10.95 6.22 31.72
CA ALA A 683 11.78 5.92 32.90
C ALA A 683 11.41 4.57 33.54
N PHE A 684 10.11 4.27 33.67
CA PHE A 684 9.62 3.00 34.21
C PHE A 684 9.99 1.81 33.30
N TYR A 685 9.80 1.96 31.98
CA TYR A 685 10.24 0.97 31.01
C TYR A 685 11.75 0.75 31.05
N SER A 686 12.54 1.81 31.19
CA SER A 686 14.00 1.73 31.29
C SER A 686 14.44 1.01 32.57
N PHE A 687 13.82 1.31 33.71
CA PHE A 687 14.08 0.60 34.97
C PHE A 687 13.74 -0.89 34.87
N SER A 688 12.56 -1.21 34.31
CA SER A 688 12.12 -2.60 34.13
C SER A 688 13.05 -3.38 33.22
N PHE A 689 13.46 -2.75 32.12
CA PHE A 689 14.45 -3.28 31.17
C PHE A 689 15.76 -3.65 31.88
N VAL A 690 16.35 -2.73 32.64
CA VAL A 690 17.61 -2.97 33.35
C VAL A 690 17.46 -4.07 34.39
N PHE A 691 16.38 -4.04 35.18
CA PHE A 691 16.12 -5.06 36.19
C PHE A 691 16.00 -6.45 35.57
N PHE A 692 15.14 -6.63 34.55
CA PHE A 692 14.97 -7.93 33.92
C PHE A 692 16.25 -8.41 33.23
N GLY A 693 17.01 -7.51 32.61
CA GLY A 693 18.28 -7.84 31.98
C GLY A 693 19.32 -8.35 33.00
N ILE A 694 19.43 -7.72 34.18
CA ILE A 694 20.34 -8.19 35.24
C ILE A 694 19.90 -9.57 35.74
N VAL A 695 18.61 -9.79 35.97
CA VAL A 695 18.08 -11.10 36.38
C VAL A 695 18.39 -12.16 35.32
N MET A 696 18.23 -11.84 34.04
CA MET A 696 18.53 -12.77 32.95
C MET A 696 20.01 -13.14 32.86
N LEU A 697 20.92 -12.16 33.02
CA LEU A 697 22.36 -12.43 33.03
C LEU A 697 22.75 -13.28 34.24
N MET A 698 22.16 -13.02 35.41
CA MET A 698 22.38 -13.82 36.61
C MET A 698 21.88 -15.26 36.41
N VAL A 699 20.63 -15.44 35.97
CA VAL A 699 20.03 -16.76 35.70
C VAL A 699 20.85 -17.53 34.67
N SER A 700 21.29 -16.86 33.60
CA SER A 700 22.14 -17.47 32.57
C SER A 700 23.50 -17.87 33.13
N GLY A 701 24.16 -16.99 33.89
CA GLY A 701 25.46 -17.25 34.49
C GLY A 701 25.42 -18.40 35.50
N VAL A 702 24.39 -18.46 36.34
CA VAL A 702 24.19 -19.56 37.29
C VAL A 702 23.88 -20.86 36.56
N SER A 703 23.07 -20.81 35.50
CA SER A 703 22.78 -21.99 34.68
C SER A 703 24.06 -22.54 34.04
N ILE A 704 24.91 -21.69 33.48
CA ILE A 704 26.21 -22.09 32.91
C ILE A 704 27.15 -22.62 34.00
N TYR A 705 27.24 -21.94 35.14
CA TYR A 705 28.08 -22.36 36.27
C TYR A 705 27.66 -23.74 36.80
N GLY A 706 26.35 -23.99 36.94
CA GLY A 706 25.81 -25.28 37.38
C GLY A 706 26.09 -26.45 36.43
N LEU A 707 26.46 -26.18 35.17
CA LEU A 707 26.93 -27.22 34.24
C LEU A 707 28.39 -27.61 34.45
N ILE A 708 29.21 -26.64 34.85
CA ILE A 708 30.67 -26.80 34.95
C ILE A 708 31.06 -27.26 36.36
N ALA A 709 30.40 -26.72 37.38
CA ALA A 709 30.60 -27.06 38.78
C ALA A 709 29.47 -27.98 39.24
N SER A 710 29.82 -29.07 39.93
CA SER A 710 28.83 -29.92 40.60
C SER A 710 28.29 -29.18 41.83
N VAL A 711 27.23 -28.39 41.65
CA VAL A 711 26.58 -27.63 42.73
C VAL A 711 25.54 -28.51 43.41
N ASP A 712 25.56 -28.57 44.74
CA ASP A 712 24.50 -29.19 45.54
C ASP A 712 23.24 -28.31 45.50
N VAL A 713 22.24 -28.73 44.72
CA VAL A 713 20.99 -28.01 44.50
C VAL A 713 19.86 -28.79 45.16
N THR A 714 19.03 -28.10 45.95
CA THR A 714 17.89 -28.73 46.63
C THR A 714 16.58 -28.23 46.01
N ASP A 715 15.81 -29.13 45.41
CA ASP A 715 14.46 -28.82 44.91
C ASP A 715 13.48 -28.81 46.10
N PRO A 716 12.84 -27.66 46.43
CA PRO A 716 11.89 -27.59 47.53
C PRO A 716 10.62 -28.42 47.29
N ARG A 717 10.38 -28.84 46.05
CA ARG A 717 9.22 -29.65 45.64
C ARG A 717 9.65 -31.08 45.25
N ALA A 718 10.55 -31.69 46.04
CA ALA A 718 11.00 -33.06 45.80
C ALA A 718 9.85 -34.09 45.89
N ASP A 719 8.75 -33.74 46.54
CA ASP A 719 7.50 -34.51 46.62
C ASP A 719 6.81 -34.70 45.25
N LEU A 720 7.07 -33.80 44.29
CA LEU A 720 6.51 -33.82 42.93
C LEU A 720 7.49 -34.38 41.88
N SER A 721 8.54 -35.10 42.31
CA SER A 721 9.60 -35.62 41.42
C SER A 721 9.19 -36.89 40.65
N PHE A 722 8.27 -36.74 39.70
CA PHE A 722 7.88 -37.82 38.77
C PHE A 722 8.93 -38.13 37.69
N CYS A 723 9.91 -37.24 37.52
CA CYS A 723 10.98 -37.36 36.54
C CYS A 723 12.33 -37.16 37.23
N LYS A 724 13.33 -37.95 36.81
CA LYS A 724 14.72 -37.80 37.23
C LYS A 724 15.48 -37.14 36.09
N VAL A 725 16.13 -36.02 36.37
CA VAL A 725 16.96 -35.31 35.39
C VAL A 725 18.40 -35.75 35.59
N SER A 726 19.03 -36.28 34.55
CA SER A 726 20.46 -36.52 34.59
C SER A 726 21.25 -35.24 34.32
N ASN A 727 22.43 -35.09 34.94
CA ASN A 727 23.32 -33.96 34.67
C ASN A 727 23.71 -33.86 33.18
N SER A 728 23.76 -35.01 32.48
CA SER A 728 24.00 -35.08 31.04
C SER A 728 22.85 -34.50 30.20
N GLU A 729 21.59 -34.72 30.59
CA GLU A 729 20.43 -34.18 29.87
C GLU A 729 20.35 -32.65 30.02
N LEU A 730 20.62 -32.14 31.23
CA LEU A 730 20.67 -30.70 31.48
C LEU A 730 21.79 -30.02 30.68
N SER A 731 22.98 -30.65 30.64
CA SER A 731 24.11 -30.19 29.85
C SER A 731 23.80 -30.20 28.35
N MET A 732 23.17 -31.26 27.85
CA MET A 732 22.73 -31.37 26.45
C MET A 732 21.71 -30.28 26.10
N GLY A 733 20.78 -29.96 27.01
CA GLY A 733 19.80 -28.90 26.83
C GLY A 733 20.46 -27.54 26.58
N VAL A 734 21.46 -27.16 27.38
CA VAL A 734 22.17 -25.87 27.21
C VAL A 734 23.07 -25.86 25.98
N VAL A 735 23.79 -26.95 25.70
CA VAL A 735 24.57 -27.10 24.46
C VAL A 735 23.67 -26.97 23.23
N THR A 736 22.46 -27.50 23.27
CA THR A 736 21.52 -27.39 22.15
C THR A 736 20.86 -26.00 22.08
N ALA A 737 20.58 -25.37 23.22
CA ALA A 737 19.98 -24.04 23.30
C ALA A 737 20.90 -22.94 22.76
N ILE A 738 22.20 -23.00 23.08
CA ILE A 738 23.17 -21.95 22.78
C ILE A 738 24.19 -22.41 21.73
N GLY A 739 24.73 -23.62 21.91
CA GLY A 739 25.79 -24.16 21.05
C GLY A 739 25.36 -24.34 19.59
N LEU A 740 24.12 -24.77 19.31
CA LEU A 740 23.64 -24.89 17.92
C LEU A 740 23.47 -23.54 17.22
N ILE A 741 23.14 -22.48 17.96
CA ILE A 741 23.05 -21.13 17.41
C ILE A 741 24.45 -20.69 16.94
N PHE A 742 25.46 -20.88 17.78
CA PHE A 742 26.84 -20.55 17.41
C PHE A 742 27.42 -21.49 16.36
N ALA A 743 27.08 -22.78 16.38
CA ALA A 743 27.47 -23.71 15.34
C ALA A 743 26.86 -23.31 13.99
N ALA A 744 25.58 -22.90 13.95
CA ALA A 744 24.96 -22.36 12.74
C ALA A 744 25.68 -21.08 12.28
N ALA A 745 25.94 -20.14 13.18
CA ALA A 745 26.66 -18.91 12.86
C ALA A 745 28.06 -19.19 12.30
N PHE A 746 28.80 -20.14 12.88
CA PHE A 746 30.11 -20.59 12.39
C PHE A 746 30.02 -21.20 11.00
N LEU A 747 29.11 -22.15 10.76
CA LEU A 747 28.90 -22.77 9.45
C LEU A 747 28.53 -21.73 8.38
N HIS A 748 27.84 -20.67 8.78
CA HIS A 748 27.45 -19.57 7.94
C HIS A 748 28.52 -18.47 7.81
N GLY A 749 29.63 -18.53 8.54
CA GLY A 749 30.69 -17.52 8.52
C GLY A 749 30.33 -16.19 9.18
N GLU A 750 29.36 -16.18 10.09
CA GLU A 750 28.78 -14.97 10.71
C GLU A 750 29.27 -14.77 12.14
N PHE A 751 30.54 -14.42 12.28
CA PHE A 751 31.20 -14.27 13.59
C PHE A 751 30.74 -13.05 14.39
N THR A 752 30.13 -12.05 13.73
CA THR A 752 29.69 -10.81 14.39
C THR A 752 28.61 -11.02 15.45
N VAL A 753 27.92 -12.16 15.41
CA VAL A 753 26.94 -12.60 16.43
C VAL A 753 27.56 -12.71 17.83
N LEU A 754 28.85 -13.05 17.92
CA LEU A 754 29.57 -13.16 19.19
C LEU A 754 29.64 -11.80 19.92
N LEU A 755 29.78 -10.70 19.18
CA LEU A 755 29.94 -9.35 19.73
C LEU A 755 28.65 -8.77 20.35
N SER A 756 27.49 -9.33 19.97
CA SER A 756 26.17 -8.89 20.44
C SER A 756 25.44 -9.89 21.33
N THR A 757 26.06 -11.04 21.64
CA THR A 757 25.43 -12.12 22.42
C THR A 757 25.03 -11.64 23.81
N LEU A 758 25.95 -11.01 24.55
CA LEU A 758 25.67 -10.59 25.93
C LEU A 758 24.50 -9.60 25.99
N GLN A 759 24.48 -8.65 25.06
CA GLN A 759 23.45 -7.63 24.91
C GLN A 759 22.10 -8.26 24.52
N TYR A 760 22.11 -9.27 23.65
CA TYR A 760 20.89 -10.01 23.31
C TYR A 760 20.32 -10.75 24.52
N PHE A 761 21.14 -11.48 25.28
CA PHE A 761 20.67 -12.14 26.51
C PHE A 761 20.16 -11.12 27.53
N PHE A 762 20.83 -9.97 27.68
CA PHE A 762 20.33 -8.88 28.51
C PHE A 762 18.98 -8.31 28.03
N MET A 763 18.76 -8.20 26.72
CA MET A 763 17.52 -7.68 26.12
C MET A 763 16.41 -8.73 25.99
N LEU A 764 16.71 -10.03 26.10
CA LEU A 764 15.74 -11.11 25.87
C LEU A 764 14.46 -10.94 26.71
N PRO A 765 14.51 -10.61 28.02
CA PRO A 765 13.30 -10.38 28.79
C PRO A 765 12.52 -9.15 28.38
N THR A 766 13.18 -8.15 27.81
CA THR A 766 12.51 -6.97 27.27
C THR A 766 11.71 -7.35 26.03
N PHE A 767 12.26 -8.18 25.15
CA PHE A 767 11.55 -8.70 23.98
C PHE A 767 10.31 -9.51 24.34
N VAL A 768 10.36 -10.25 25.45
CA VAL A 768 9.23 -11.07 25.91
C VAL A 768 8.24 -10.26 26.76
N ASN A 769 8.71 -9.68 27.87
CA ASN A 769 7.85 -9.03 28.86
C ASN A 769 7.35 -7.69 28.36
N ILE A 770 8.27 -6.77 28.05
CA ILE A 770 7.89 -5.38 27.75
C ILE A 770 7.23 -5.30 26.38
N LEU A 771 7.88 -5.82 25.32
CA LEU A 771 7.35 -5.74 23.96
C LEU A 771 6.07 -6.58 23.81
N GLY A 772 6.06 -7.80 24.37
CA GLY A 772 4.89 -8.68 24.31
C GLY A 772 3.66 -8.08 25.01
N ILE A 773 3.81 -7.64 26.26
CA ILE A 773 2.70 -7.01 27.00
C ILE A 773 2.24 -5.73 26.28
N TYR A 774 3.18 -4.89 25.83
CA TYR A 774 2.82 -3.66 25.13
C TYR A 774 2.04 -3.93 23.82
N ALA A 775 2.44 -4.96 23.06
CA ALA A 775 1.78 -5.36 21.81
C ALA A 775 0.32 -5.79 22.04
N TYR A 776 0.09 -6.75 22.96
CA TYR A 776 -1.26 -7.22 23.32
C TYR A 776 -2.11 -6.14 24.01
N SER A 777 -1.48 -5.20 24.73
CA SER A 777 -2.19 -4.07 25.33
C SER A 777 -2.61 -3.00 24.32
N ASN A 778 -2.12 -3.06 23.08
CA ASN A 778 -2.36 -2.04 22.06
C ASN A 778 -2.92 -2.62 20.74
N LEU A 779 -3.68 -3.71 20.80
CA LEU A 779 -4.34 -4.34 19.62
C LEU A 779 -5.37 -3.44 18.92
N HIS A 780 -5.92 -2.47 19.64
CA HIS A 780 -6.82 -1.46 19.09
C HIS A 780 -6.11 -0.42 18.20
N ASP A 781 -4.80 -0.27 18.35
CA ASP A 781 -4.02 0.70 17.59
C ASP A 781 -3.59 0.05 16.27
N LEU A 782 -4.16 0.49 15.14
CA LEU A 782 -3.74 0.06 13.80
C LEU A 782 -2.80 1.08 13.13
N SER A 783 -2.33 2.09 13.86
CA SER A 783 -1.44 3.09 13.29
C SER A 783 -0.14 2.46 12.81
N TRP A 784 0.41 3.01 11.74
CA TRP A 784 1.68 2.56 11.21
C TRP A 784 2.88 3.09 12.00
N GLY A 785 2.69 4.00 12.97
CA GLY A 785 3.78 4.51 13.83
C GLY A 785 4.89 5.27 13.10
N THR A 786 4.68 5.69 11.84
CA THR A 786 5.55 6.62 11.13
C THR A 786 5.48 8.02 11.75
N LYS A 787 6.55 8.80 11.62
CA LYS A 787 6.71 10.18 12.14
C LYS A 787 5.68 11.14 11.51
N GLY A 788 4.38 11.07 11.85
CA GLY A 788 3.43 12.13 11.48
C GLY A 788 2.09 11.73 10.87
N LEU A 789 1.59 10.52 11.12
CA LEU A 789 0.19 10.16 10.82
C LEU A 789 -0.84 10.80 11.77
N GLU A 790 -0.41 11.65 12.71
CA GLU A 790 -1.33 12.39 13.56
C GLU A 790 -1.78 13.67 12.87
N THR A 791 -3.10 13.75 12.62
CA THR A 791 -3.85 14.94 12.20
C THR A 791 -3.57 15.46 10.78
N ALA A 792 -4.07 14.74 9.77
CA ALA A 792 -4.63 15.42 8.59
C ALA A 792 -6.03 15.95 8.94
N THR A 793 -6.10 16.96 9.82
CA THR A 793 -7.30 17.79 9.90
C THR A 793 -7.32 18.67 8.66
N GLY A 794 -7.91 18.14 7.59
CA GLY A 794 -8.23 18.94 6.41
C GLY A 794 -9.06 20.14 6.85
N HIS A 795 -8.49 21.33 6.72
CA HIS A 795 -9.26 22.56 6.74
C HIS A 795 -10.22 22.50 5.56
N GLY A 796 -11.49 22.19 5.86
CA GLY A 796 -12.55 22.28 4.87
C GLY A 796 -12.61 23.71 4.31
N PRO A 797 -12.97 23.89 3.04
CA PRO A 797 -13.04 25.21 2.44
C PRO A 797 -14.15 26.02 3.11
N ALA A 798 -13.73 27.00 3.92
CA ALA A 798 -14.60 28.08 4.36
C ALA A 798 -14.61 29.15 3.25
N LYS A 799 -15.70 29.19 2.48
CA LYS A 799 -16.36 30.41 1.96
C LYS A 799 -17.50 29.98 1.02
N ALA A 800 -18.72 29.93 1.55
CA ALA A 800 -19.92 30.09 0.74
C ALA A 800 -20.36 31.55 0.86
N GLY A 801 -20.30 32.27 -0.27
CA GLY A 801 -20.85 33.60 -0.43
C GLY A 801 -22.36 33.57 -0.27
N ALA A 802 -22.88 34.62 0.37
CA ALA A 802 -24.29 34.77 0.72
C ALA A 802 -25.17 35.01 -0.50
N GLY A 803 -26.36 34.42 -0.48
CA GLY A 803 -27.43 34.76 -1.44
C GLY A 803 -28.56 33.74 -1.57
N GLY A 804 -28.67 32.72 -0.72
CA GLY A 804 -29.76 31.72 -0.76
C GLY A 804 -30.66 31.75 0.47
N ASN A 805 -31.95 31.44 0.25
CA ASN A 805 -33.01 31.44 1.26
C ASN A 805 -32.53 30.76 2.57
N LEU A 806 -32.52 31.50 3.69
CA LEU A 806 -31.90 31.10 4.96
C LEU A 806 -32.31 29.69 5.44
N LYS A 807 -33.51 29.24 5.07
CA LYS A 807 -34.02 27.89 5.39
C LYS A 807 -33.30 26.75 4.66
N GLU A 808 -32.88 26.93 3.41
CA GLU A 808 -32.21 25.89 2.61
C GLU A 808 -30.74 25.72 3.00
N ILE A 809 -30.04 26.83 3.25
CA ILE A 809 -28.66 26.81 3.76
C ILE A 809 -28.63 26.13 5.14
N VAL A 810 -29.59 26.46 6.02
CA VAL A 810 -29.73 25.81 7.33
C VAL A 810 -30.10 24.33 7.20
N ALA A 811 -30.94 23.94 6.23
CA ALA A 811 -31.25 22.54 5.98
C ALA A 811 -30.05 21.75 5.44
N GLN A 812 -29.25 22.33 4.54
CA GLN A 812 -28.03 21.73 4.02
C GLN A 812 -26.95 21.62 5.10
N GLN A 813 -26.76 22.66 5.93
CA GLN A 813 -25.88 22.60 7.09
C GLN A 813 -26.32 21.53 8.08
N LYS A 814 -27.62 21.42 8.40
CA LYS A 814 -28.15 20.35 9.26
C LYS A 814 -27.95 18.96 8.68
N ARG A 815 -28.06 18.77 7.35
CA ARG A 815 -27.78 17.49 6.69
C ARG A 815 -26.30 17.12 6.80
N VAL A 816 -25.40 18.06 6.48
CA VAL A 816 -23.94 17.87 6.61
C VAL A 816 -23.54 17.61 8.07
N GLU A 817 -24.16 18.31 9.03
CA GLU A 817 -23.92 18.12 10.44
C GLU A 817 -24.46 16.77 10.93
N ALA A 818 -25.65 16.36 10.48
CA ALA A 818 -26.20 15.04 10.76
C ALA A 818 -25.34 13.90 10.17
N GLU A 819 -24.81 14.07 8.96
CA GLU A 819 -23.85 13.13 8.35
C GLU A 819 -22.54 13.07 9.13
N LYS A 820 -21.98 14.22 9.53
CA LYS A 820 -20.80 14.27 10.40
C LYS A 820 -21.06 13.58 11.75
N GLN A 821 -22.23 13.79 12.34
CA GLN A 821 -22.61 13.12 13.60
C GLN A 821 -22.77 11.61 13.41
N ARG A 822 -23.37 11.16 12.30
CA ARG A 822 -23.47 9.73 11.97
C ARG A 822 -22.10 9.09 11.76
N ALA A 823 -21.22 9.73 10.99
CA ALA A 823 -19.86 9.27 10.77
C ALA A 823 -19.03 9.25 12.06
N ALA A 824 -19.21 10.25 12.94
CA ALA A 824 -18.56 10.28 14.26
C ALA A 824 -19.03 9.12 15.15
N ARG A 825 -20.34 8.85 15.20
CA ARG A 825 -20.90 7.71 15.95
C ARG A 825 -20.40 6.37 15.40
N GLU A 826 -20.38 6.20 14.09
CA GLU A 826 -19.87 4.98 13.46
C GLU A 826 -18.37 4.77 13.77
N LYS A 827 -17.57 5.84 13.70
CA LYS A 827 -16.16 5.78 14.09
C LYS A 827 -16.01 5.38 15.56
N GLU A 828 -16.80 5.97 16.45
CA GLU A 828 -16.79 5.64 17.88
C GLU A 828 -17.19 4.18 18.14
N ASP A 829 -18.20 3.67 17.43
CA ASP A 829 -18.63 2.27 17.51
C ASP A 829 -17.53 1.30 17.05
N VAL A 830 -16.85 1.63 15.96
CA VAL A 830 -15.68 0.87 15.48
C VAL A 830 -14.58 0.90 16.53
N ASP A 831 -14.19 2.07 17.02
CA ASP A 831 -13.14 2.22 18.04
C ASP A 831 -13.49 1.47 19.34
N ASN A 832 -14.78 1.47 19.72
CA ASN A 832 -15.29 0.69 20.86
C ASN A 832 -15.15 -0.82 20.61
N SER A 833 -15.49 -1.32 19.42
CA SER A 833 -15.34 -2.73 19.06
C SER A 833 -13.88 -3.19 19.13
N PHE A 834 -12.94 -2.35 18.68
CA PHE A 834 -11.50 -2.61 18.74
C PHE A 834 -10.97 -2.59 20.18
N ARG A 835 -11.41 -1.62 21.00
CA ARG A 835 -11.07 -1.57 22.43
C ARG A 835 -11.62 -2.77 23.20
N ALA A 836 -12.85 -3.21 22.90
CA ALA A 836 -13.45 -4.39 23.50
C ALA A 836 -12.72 -5.68 23.09
N PHE A 837 -12.38 -5.83 21.81
CA PHE A 837 -11.58 -6.95 21.31
C PHE A 837 -10.22 -7.02 21.99
N ARG A 838 -9.51 -5.88 22.07
CA ARG A 838 -8.24 -5.76 22.78
C ARG A 838 -8.37 -6.20 24.24
N SER A 839 -9.30 -5.62 24.99
CA SER A 839 -9.46 -5.93 26.41
C SER A 839 -9.81 -7.41 26.64
N SER A 840 -10.65 -7.99 25.78
CA SER A 840 -11.04 -9.41 25.86
C SER A 840 -9.87 -10.32 25.56
N LEU A 841 -9.12 -10.05 24.47
CA LEU A 841 -7.98 -10.89 24.07
C LEU A 841 -6.81 -10.75 25.04
N LEU A 842 -6.52 -9.54 25.52
CA LEU A 842 -5.50 -9.30 26.54
C LEU A 842 -5.85 -10.04 27.84
N LEU A 843 -7.10 -9.94 28.31
CA LEU A 843 -7.53 -10.66 29.50
C LEU A 843 -7.42 -12.17 29.31
N PHE A 844 -7.86 -12.69 28.17
CA PHE A 844 -7.73 -14.11 27.84
C PHE A 844 -6.26 -14.56 27.81
N TRP A 845 -5.38 -13.76 27.21
CA TRP A 845 -3.95 -14.03 27.16
C TRP A 845 -3.30 -14.01 28.56
N LEU A 846 -3.63 -13.02 29.40
CA LEU A 846 -3.13 -12.93 30.77
C LEU A 846 -3.65 -14.07 31.65
N VAL A 847 -4.93 -14.41 31.57
CA VAL A 847 -5.54 -15.50 32.33
C VAL A 847 -4.96 -16.86 31.92
N THR A 848 -4.80 -17.11 30.63
CA THR A 848 -4.19 -18.38 30.16
C THR A 848 -2.73 -18.50 30.57
N ASN A 849 -1.95 -17.41 30.51
CA ASN A 849 -0.58 -17.40 31.03
C ASN A 849 -0.52 -17.57 32.55
N ALA A 850 -1.41 -16.94 33.31
CA ALA A 850 -1.49 -17.09 34.76
C ALA A 850 -1.90 -18.52 35.17
N ALA A 851 -2.88 -19.10 34.46
CA ALA A 851 -3.29 -20.49 34.66
C ALA A 851 -2.15 -21.47 34.34
N TRP A 852 -1.36 -21.19 33.30
CA TRP A 852 -0.15 -21.96 32.98
C TRP A 852 0.90 -21.86 34.09
N ILE A 853 1.17 -20.66 34.60
CA ILE A 853 2.09 -20.46 35.74
C ILE A 853 1.61 -21.27 36.95
N TYR A 854 0.34 -21.15 37.31
CA TYR A 854 -0.24 -21.89 38.43
C TYR A 854 -0.10 -23.40 38.23
N ALA A 855 -0.50 -23.91 37.06
CA ALA A 855 -0.43 -25.33 36.75
C ALA A 855 1.00 -25.88 36.82
N MET A 856 1.99 -25.16 36.30
CA MET A 856 3.38 -25.60 36.37
C MET A 856 3.90 -25.55 37.82
N THR A 857 3.74 -24.43 38.52
CA THR A 857 4.27 -24.25 39.89
C THR A 857 3.66 -25.17 40.95
N ASP A 858 2.41 -25.61 40.77
CA ASP A 858 1.70 -26.44 41.75
C ASP A 858 1.83 -27.94 41.46
N TYR A 859 1.91 -28.34 40.19
CA TYR A 859 1.90 -29.76 39.80
C TYR A 859 3.23 -30.27 39.22
N VAL A 860 4.20 -29.40 38.94
CA VAL A 860 5.46 -29.76 38.26
C VAL A 860 6.66 -29.31 39.11
N SER A 861 7.50 -30.28 39.47
CA SER A 861 8.78 -30.00 40.15
C SER A 861 9.74 -29.20 39.27
N SER A 862 10.65 -28.47 39.89
CA SER A 862 11.58 -27.57 39.21
C SER A 862 12.42 -28.30 38.18
N SER A 863 12.91 -29.48 38.56
CA SER A 863 13.70 -30.35 37.70
C SER A 863 12.92 -30.78 36.45
N CYS A 864 11.65 -31.16 36.60
CA CYS A 864 10.82 -31.61 35.48
C CYS A 864 10.52 -30.52 34.47
N TYR A 865 10.15 -29.34 34.97
CA TYR A 865 9.82 -28.23 34.10
C TYR A 865 11.03 -27.79 33.28
N LEU A 866 12.20 -27.62 33.92
CA LEU A 866 13.42 -27.23 33.23
C LEU A 866 13.88 -28.29 32.22
N GLN A 867 13.74 -29.57 32.54
CA GLN A 867 14.01 -30.65 31.59
C GLN A 867 13.06 -30.59 30.39
N GLY A 868 11.75 -30.50 30.61
CA GLY A 868 10.76 -30.41 29.55
C GLY A 868 11.00 -29.20 28.64
N LEU A 869 11.25 -28.02 29.23
CA LEU A 869 11.58 -26.81 28.50
C LEU A 869 12.87 -26.99 27.67
N SER A 870 13.90 -27.60 28.25
CA SER A 870 15.15 -27.85 27.55
C SER A 870 14.98 -28.74 26.31
N TYR A 871 14.11 -29.77 26.38
CA TYR A 871 13.80 -30.60 25.22
C TYR A 871 13.05 -29.82 24.14
N VAL A 872 12.07 -29.00 24.52
CA VAL A 872 11.33 -28.16 23.57
C VAL A 872 12.28 -27.22 22.84
N VAL A 873 13.15 -26.50 23.57
CA VAL A 873 14.15 -25.61 23.00
C VAL A 873 15.14 -26.37 22.12
N ALA A 874 15.60 -27.54 22.58
CA ALA A 874 16.52 -28.40 21.84
C ALA A 874 15.92 -28.84 20.50
N VAL A 875 14.69 -29.34 20.49
CA VAL A 875 13.99 -29.78 19.26
C VAL A 875 13.88 -28.64 18.26
N PHE A 876 13.45 -27.45 18.69
CA PHE A 876 13.35 -26.29 17.82
C PHE A 876 14.71 -25.88 17.23
N ASN A 877 15.74 -25.80 18.07
CA ASN A 877 17.08 -25.44 17.60
C ASN A 877 17.70 -26.52 16.69
N ILE A 878 17.43 -27.80 16.93
CA ILE A 878 17.86 -28.89 16.03
C ILE A 878 17.18 -28.74 14.67
N ILE A 879 15.85 -28.56 14.62
CA ILE A 879 15.11 -28.36 13.36
C ILE A 879 15.68 -27.17 12.59
N ARG A 880 15.87 -26.03 13.27
CA ARG A 880 16.44 -24.81 12.69
C ARG A 880 17.88 -25.01 12.21
N PHE A 881 18.73 -25.66 13.00
CA PHE A 881 20.12 -25.96 12.66
C PHE A 881 20.23 -26.91 11.46
N VAL A 882 19.42 -27.97 11.43
CA VAL A 882 19.33 -28.91 10.31
C VAL A 882 18.88 -28.17 9.05
N GLY A 883 17.84 -27.34 9.14
CA GLY A 883 17.40 -26.49 8.03
C GLY A 883 18.50 -25.56 7.53
N ALA A 884 19.19 -24.87 8.44
CA ALA A 884 20.31 -23.99 8.11
C ALA A 884 21.48 -24.73 7.45
N THR A 885 21.74 -25.97 7.86
CA THR A 885 22.81 -26.81 7.30
C THR A 885 22.42 -27.35 5.92
N VAL A 886 21.20 -27.87 5.77
CA VAL A 886 20.67 -28.34 4.48
C VAL A 886 20.62 -27.21 3.46
N PHE A 887 20.26 -26.00 3.89
CA PHE A 887 20.31 -24.81 3.05
C PHE A 887 21.71 -24.56 2.49
N LEU A 888 22.77 -24.64 3.33
CA LEU A 888 24.15 -24.52 2.86
C LEU A 888 24.55 -25.66 1.92
N ILE A 889 24.14 -26.90 2.22
CA ILE A 889 24.40 -28.05 1.34
C ILE A 889 23.77 -27.81 -0.04
N PHE A 890 22.51 -27.39 -0.12
CA PHE A 890 21.85 -27.05 -1.37
C PHE A 890 22.54 -25.91 -2.09
N ARG A 891 23.03 -24.90 -1.35
CA ARG A 891 23.79 -23.78 -1.93
C ARG A 891 25.12 -24.24 -2.52
N ILE A 892 25.88 -25.07 -1.81
CA ILE A 892 27.17 -25.63 -2.28
C ILE A 892 26.92 -26.52 -3.50
N TYR A 893 25.93 -27.41 -3.44
CA TYR A 893 25.57 -28.29 -4.55
C TYR A 893 25.20 -27.52 -5.83
N ARG A 894 24.42 -26.44 -5.70
CA ARG A 894 24.09 -25.56 -6.84
C ARG A 894 25.30 -24.81 -7.39
N ARG A 895 26.35 -24.60 -6.58
CA ARG A 895 27.60 -23.95 -7.02
C ARG A 895 28.52 -24.89 -7.79
N PHE A 896 28.48 -26.19 -7.50
CA PHE A 896 29.38 -27.21 -8.08
C PHE A 896 28.71 -28.15 -9.10
N GLY A 897 27.61 -27.73 -9.73
CA GLY A 897 27.07 -28.45 -10.90
C GLY A 897 25.89 -29.39 -10.64
N GLY A 898 25.06 -29.12 -9.64
CA GLY A 898 23.74 -29.76 -9.56
C GLY A 898 22.93 -29.60 -10.86
N PRO A 899 22.08 -30.56 -11.23
CA PRO A 899 21.34 -30.54 -12.49
C PRO A 899 20.55 -29.23 -12.59
N GLN A 900 20.80 -28.48 -13.65
CA GLN A 900 19.91 -27.40 -14.03
C GLN A 900 18.56 -28.02 -14.35
N SER A 901 17.48 -27.44 -13.84
CA SER A 901 16.12 -27.82 -14.23
C SER A 901 16.07 -27.88 -15.76
N GLY A 902 15.90 -29.09 -16.29
CA GLY A 902 16.02 -29.37 -17.73
C GLY A 902 15.00 -28.58 -18.55
N GLY A 903 15.30 -28.39 -19.84
CA GLY A 903 14.47 -27.62 -20.77
C GLY A 903 12.99 -28.05 -20.84
N ASP A 904 12.66 -29.26 -20.41
CA ASP A 904 11.29 -29.79 -20.37
C ASP A 904 10.41 -29.05 -19.34
N GLU A 905 10.93 -28.65 -18.17
CA GLU A 905 10.17 -27.87 -17.19
C GLU A 905 9.96 -26.42 -17.64
N VAL A 906 10.93 -25.85 -18.36
CA VAL A 906 10.87 -24.49 -18.91
C VAL A 906 9.79 -24.40 -20.00
N SER A 907 9.74 -25.39 -20.89
CA SER A 907 8.72 -25.48 -21.94
C SER A 907 7.32 -25.62 -21.33
N ALA A 908 7.15 -26.54 -20.37
CA ALA A 908 5.88 -26.74 -19.68
C ALA A 908 5.44 -25.50 -18.86
N TYR A 909 6.37 -24.77 -18.25
CA TYR A 909 6.07 -23.54 -17.54
C TYR A 909 5.60 -22.43 -18.48
N GLN A 910 6.38 -22.16 -19.54
CA GLN A 910 6.10 -21.10 -20.50
C GLN A 910 4.79 -21.32 -21.25
N HIS A 911 4.46 -22.56 -21.61
CA HIS A 911 3.18 -22.90 -22.23
C HIS A 911 1.96 -22.65 -21.33
N ASN A 912 2.14 -22.64 -20.01
CA ASN A 912 1.07 -22.39 -19.03
C ASN A 912 0.98 -20.91 -18.61
N LEU A 913 1.75 -20.02 -19.22
CA LEU A 913 1.66 -18.58 -18.98
C LEU A 913 0.50 -17.96 -19.77
N PRO A 914 -0.11 -16.87 -19.28
CA PRO A 914 -1.05 -16.09 -20.08
C PRO A 914 -0.39 -15.62 -21.40
N PRO A 915 -1.14 -15.48 -22.51
CA PRO A 915 -0.58 -15.18 -23.84
C PRO A 915 0.29 -13.92 -23.89
N GLU A 916 -0.07 -12.90 -23.12
CA GLU A 916 0.71 -11.67 -22.94
C GLU A 916 2.13 -11.94 -22.40
N TRP A 917 2.27 -12.83 -21.43
CA TRP A 917 3.57 -13.20 -20.85
C TRP A 917 4.38 -14.10 -21.77
N GLN A 918 3.71 -15.00 -22.50
CA GLN A 918 4.37 -15.80 -23.54
C GLN A 918 5.02 -14.88 -24.59
N THR A 919 4.28 -13.86 -25.02
CA THR A 919 4.75 -12.84 -25.97
C THR A 919 5.89 -12.01 -25.36
N HIS A 920 5.74 -11.55 -24.12
CA HIS A 920 6.75 -10.79 -23.40
C HIS A 920 8.09 -11.56 -23.27
N TYR A 921 8.03 -12.82 -22.84
CA TYR A 921 9.23 -13.67 -22.71
C TYR A 921 9.83 -14.07 -24.07
N ALA A 922 9.02 -14.18 -25.13
CA ALA A 922 9.52 -14.40 -26.48
C ALA A 922 10.28 -13.16 -27.01
N GLN A 923 9.74 -11.96 -26.77
CA GLN A 923 10.36 -10.69 -27.16
C GLN A 923 11.66 -10.42 -26.38
N GLN A 924 11.69 -10.68 -25.07
CA GLN A 924 12.92 -10.52 -24.28
C GLN A 924 14.06 -11.42 -24.75
N ARG A 925 13.75 -12.66 -25.17
CA ARG A 925 14.75 -13.57 -25.77
C ARG A 925 15.32 -13.03 -27.08
N GLY A 926 14.49 -12.40 -27.91
CA GLY A 926 14.93 -11.74 -29.14
C GLY A 926 15.87 -10.55 -28.88
N SER A 927 15.59 -9.75 -27.84
CA SER A 927 16.43 -8.60 -27.45
C SER A 927 17.82 -9.02 -26.95
N MET A 928 17.89 -10.03 -26.05
CA MET A 928 19.18 -10.57 -25.58
C MET A 928 20.01 -11.24 -26.69
N ALA A 929 19.35 -11.83 -27.69
CA ALA A 929 20.04 -12.36 -28.86
C ALA A 929 20.56 -11.25 -29.80
N SER A 930 19.85 -10.11 -29.87
CA SER A 930 20.22 -8.97 -30.72
C SER A 930 21.37 -8.12 -30.17
N THR A 931 21.60 -8.11 -28.85
CA THR A 931 22.80 -7.52 -28.22
C THR A 931 24.05 -8.41 -28.36
N HIS A 932 23.91 -9.59 -28.95
CA HIS A 932 25.01 -10.46 -29.40
C HIS A 932 25.06 -10.56 -30.93
N GLY A 933 25.11 -9.40 -31.60
CA GLY A 933 25.36 -9.34 -33.04
C GLY A 933 26.84 -9.42 -33.36
N GLY A 934 27.37 -10.64 -33.58
CA GLY A 934 28.77 -10.77 -34.00
C GLY A 934 29.41 -12.14 -34.20
N HIS A 935 28.72 -13.28 -34.11
CA HIS A 935 29.14 -14.53 -34.78
C HIS A 935 28.00 -15.56 -34.74
N LYS A 936 27.54 -15.98 -35.92
CA LYS A 936 26.67 -17.16 -36.08
C LYS A 936 27.52 -18.42 -35.88
N GLU A 937 27.63 -18.87 -34.63
CA GLU A 937 27.79 -20.29 -34.34
C GLU A 937 26.65 -20.70 -33.41
N GLN A 938 26.01 -21.83 -33.71
CA GLN A 938 25.08 -22.50 -32.82
C GLN A 938 25.82 -22.89 -31.54
N ILE A 939 25.88 -21.98 -30.57
CA ILE A 939 26.33 -22.28 -29.22
C ILE A 939 25.10 -22.73 -28.46
N ALA A 940 24.90 -24.04 -28.41
CA ALA A 940 24.24 -24.66 -27.27
C ALA A 940 24.92 -24.08 -26.02
N ILE A 941 24.13 -23.44 -25.15
CA ILE A 941 24.62 -22.81 -23.92
C ILE A 941 25.13 -23.94 -23.01
N ASP A 942 26.39 -24.29 -23.19
CA ASP A 942 27.12 -25.16 -22.29
C ASP A 942 27.52 -24.30 -21.10
N VAL A 943 26.95 -24.63 -19.95
CA VAL A 943 27.21 -23.94 -18.69
C VAL A 943 28.52 -24.49 -18.15
N GLN A 944 29.63 -23.99 -18.68
CA GLN A 944 30.92 -24.04 -18.02
C GLN A 944 31.46 -22.62 -17.86
N SER A 945 31.66 -22.24 -16.59
CA SER A 945 32.24 -20.96 -16.19
C SER A 945 33.72 -20.91 -16.54
N PRO A 946 34.27 -19.75 -16.92
CA PRO A 946 35.64 -19.39 -16.57
C PRO A 946 35.56 -18.43 -15.37
N VAL A 947 35.40 -18.97 -14.16
CA VAL A 947 35.74 -18.26 -12.92
C VAL A 947 36.95 -18.97 -12.32
N THR A 948 38.07 -18.81 -12.99
CA THR A 948 39.42 -19.09 -12.49
C THR A 948 40.28 -17.99 -13.09
N ASN A 949 40.56 -16.95 -12.28
CA ASN A 949 41.66 -15.96 -12.40
C ASN A 949 41.30 -14.57 -11.87
N TYR A 950 40.71 -14.49 -10.67
CA TYR A 950 40.80 -13.29 -9.82
C TYR A 950 40.95 -13.72 -8.36
N HIS A 951 42.05 -14.42 -8.08
CA HIS A 951 42.57 -14.63 -6.73
C HIS A 951 44.09 -14.64 -6.79
N GLU A 952 44.66 -13.46 -6.99
CA GLU A 952 46.03 -13.11 -6.58
C GLU A 952 46.09 -11.58 -6.56
N GLN A 953 46.59 -11.00 -5.47
CA GLN A 953 46.48 -9.58 -5.04
C GLN A 953 45.10 -9.28 -4.42
N THR A 954 44.89 -9.38 -3.11
CA THR A 954 45.68 -8.89 -1.98
C THR A 954 45.49 -9.80 -0.76
N LEU A 955 46.62 -10.12 -0.12
CA LEU A 955 46.71 -10.62 1.26
C LEU A 955 46.21 -9.59 2.27
#